data_AF-A0A443NAE2-F1
#
_entry.id   AF-A0A443NAE2-F1
#
_cell.length_a   1.000
_cell.length_b   1.000
_cell.length_c   1.000
_cell.angle_alpha   90.00
_cell.angle_beta   90.00
_cell.angle_gamma   90.00
#
_symmetry.space_group_name_H-M   'P 1'
#
loop_
_entity.id
_entity.type
_entity.pdbx_description
1 polymer ?
#
loop_
_entity_poly.entity_id
_entity_poly.type
_entity_poly.pdbx_seq_one_letter_code
_entity_poly.pdbx_strand_id
1 'polypeptide(L)'
;MLKAGSDNGRRGEEAPDLWPKQARGKKGEQVAKVLRFYVESSLMGYGDCCTDGYWIVQWRGQTSRLADFIGIVVLLIINSTISFIEENSAGNAAAALMAGLAPKTKVLRDGRYSEQDASILVPGDVISIKLGDIVPADARLLEGDPLKIDQAALTGESLPVNKNPGDEVFSGSTCKQGEIEAVVIATGVHTFFGKAAHLVDSTNQVGHFQKVLTAIGNFCICSIALGMIIEIIVMYPIQHRRYRQGIDNLLVLLIGGIPIAMPTVLSVTMAIGSHRLSTQGAITKRMTAIEEMAGMDVLCSDKTGTLTLNKLTVDKTMIEVYVKDMDKDTVMLYAARASRTENQDAIDTCIVGMLADPKEARAGIQEVHFLPFNPVEKRTAITYIDSDGTWHRASKGAPEQIIELCNLKGDAKKRVHAIIDKFAERGLRSLGVARQTVPEATKESAGGPWQFVGLLPLFDPPRHDSAETIRRALNLGVNVKMITGDQLAIGKETGRRLGMGTNMYPSSALLGESKDDTGGLPIDELIEKADGFAGVFPEHKYEIVKRLQERKHICGMTGDGVNDAPALKRADIGIAVDDATDAARGASDIVLTEPGLSVIVSAVLTSRAIFQRMKNYTIYAVSITIRIVFGFMFIALIWKFDFSPFMVLIIAILNDGTIMTISKDRVKPSPMPDSWKLKEIFATGVVLGSYLALMTVIFFWAARDSEFFTENFHVHSIRNNIDELTAALYLQVSIVSQALIFVTRSRSWSFIERPGLMLLSAFLVAQLVATLIAVYANWEFARIKGIGWGWAGVIWLYSIVFYIPLDVLKFMIRYALSGKAWDHMLQNKTAFTSKKDYGRGEREAQWALAQRTLHGLQPPESSSLFNDKNNNYRELSELAEQAKRRAEVARLRELHTLKGHVESVVKLKGLDIDTIQQHYTV
;
A
#
# COMPACT_ATOMS: atom_id res chain seq x y z
N MET A 1 24.35 -20.40 -38.73
CA MET A 1 24.01 -21.05 -37.44
C MET A 1 22.55 -21.51 -37.44
N LEU A 2 22.13 -22.32 -38.42
CA LEU A 2 20.76 -22.85 -38.56
C LEU A 2 20.79 -24.39 -38.43
N LYS A 3 21.36 -24.88 -37.32
CA LYS A 3 21.40 -26.31 -36.97
C LYS A 3 21.01 -26.50 -35.50
N ALA A 4 19.92 -25.88 -35.08
CA ALA A 4 19.13 -26.42 -33.97
C ALA A 4 18.06 -27.29 -34.63
N GLY A 5 18.09 -28.60 -34.41
CA GLY A 5 17.02 -29.48 -34.89
C GLY A 5 15.70 -29.02 -34.26
N SER A 6 14.68 -28.81 -35.08
CA SER A 6 13.35 -28.33 -34.65
C SER A 6 12.74 -29.18 -33.52
N ASP A 7 13.13 -30.46 -33.42
CA ASP A 7 12.38 -31.43 -32.61
C ASP A 7 12.98 -31.71 -31.22
N ASN A 8 14.21 -31.28 -30.90
CA ASN A 8 14.89 -31.69 -29.66
C ASN A 8 15.43 -30.56 -28.77
N GLY A 9 15.30 -29.30 -29.17
CA GLY A 9 15.91 -28.17 -28.45
C GLY A 9 17.45 -28.27 -28.38
N ARG A 10 18.09 -27.35 -27.67
CA ARG A 10 19.56 -27.29 -27.51
C ARG A 10 20.02 -28.21 -26.37
N ARG A 11 21.24 -28.78 -26.46
CA ARG A 11 21.84 -29.58 -25.36
C ARG A 11 22.35 -28.69 -24.21
N GLY A 12 22.07 -29.09 -22.97
CA GLY A 12 22.32 -28.27 -21.77
C GLY A 12 23.78 -27.81 -21.52
N GLU A 13 24.79 -28.47 -22.10
CA GLU A 13 26.22 -28.17 -21.86
C GLU A 13 26.87 -27.23 -22.91
N GLU A 14 26.23 -26.94 -24.05
CA GLU A 14 26.81 -26.11 -25.13
C GLU A 14 26.42 -24.61 -25.07
N ALA A 15 26.14 -24.08 -23.88
CA ALA A 15 25.95 -22.65 -23.67
C ALA A 15 27.30 -22.02 -23.27
N PRO A 16 28.11 -21.49 -24.21
CA PRO A 16 29.29 -20.72 -23.84
C PRO A 16 28.87 -19.50 -22.98
N ASP A 17 29.74 -19.11 -22.05
CA ASP A 17 29.71 -17.92 -21.17
C ASP A 17 29.61 -16.58 -21.93
N LEU A 18 28.64 -16.43 -22.84
CA LEU A 18 28.34 -15.21 -23.58
C LEU A 18 27.16 -14.51 -22.90
N TRP A 19 27.45 -13.88 -21.76
CA TRP A 19 26.43 -13.23 -20.92
C TRP A 19 26.38 -11.71 -21.14
N PRO A 20 25.46 -11.14 -21.94
CA PRO A 20 25.05 -9.76 -21.76
C PRO A 20 23.98 -9.72 -20.68
N LYS A 21 24.35 -9.27 -19.48
CA LYS A 21 23.44 -9.12 -18.34
C LYS A 21 22.25 -8.27 -18.79
N GLN A 22 21.05 -8.84 -18.73
CA GLN A 22 19.78 -8.10 -18.80
C GLN A 22 19.94 -6.82 -17.97
N ALA A 23 19.60 -5.67 -18.58
CA ALA A 23 19.92 -4.32 -18.13
C ALA A 23 20.30 -4.25 -16.65
N ARG A 24 21.61 -4.16 -16.37
CA ARG A 24 22.09 -3.95 -14.99
C ARG A 24 21.32 -2.77 -14.44
N GLY A 25 20.38 -3.02 -13.53
CA GLY A 25 19.85 -2.00 -12.66
C GLY A 25 21.05 -1.25 -12.09
N LYS A 26 21.04 0.08 -12.29
CA LYS A 26 22.15 1.00 -12.02
C LYS A 26 22.51 1.05 -10.54
N LYS A 27 23.07 -0.04 -10.01
CA LYS A 27 23.53 -0.15 -8.62
C LYS A 27 24.67 0.84 -8.31
N GLY A 28 25.38 1.33 -9.32
CA GLY A 28 26.47 2.31 -9.15
C GLY A 28 26.05 3.79 -9.28
N GLU A 29 24.99 4.10 -10.02
CA GLU A 29 24.69 5.49 -10.41
C GLU A 29 23.71 6.18 -9.42
N GLN A 30 22.84 5.41 -8.75
CA GLN A 30 21.97 5.92 -7.69
C GLN A 30 22.76 6.33 -6.44
N VAL A 31 23.76 5.53 -6.05
CA VAL A 31 24.62 5.83 -4.89
C VAL A 31 25.43 7.10 -5.14
N ALA A 32 25.97 7.29 -6.37
CA ALA A 32 26.68 8.51 -6.74
C ALA A 32 25.74 9.75 -6.83
N LYS A 33 24.47 9.59 -7.23
CA LYS A 33 23.46 10.66 -7.24
C LYS A 33 22.94 11.00 -5.84
N VAL A 34 22.82 10.04 -4.93
CA VAL A 34 22.43 10.26 -3.53
C VAL A 34 23.57 10.88 -2.76
N LEU A 35 24.81 10.38 -2.94
CA LEU A 35 26.00 11.09 -2.48
C LEU A 35 26.06 12.49 -3.07
N ARG A 36 25.82 12.69 -4.38
CA ARG A 36 25.74 14.04 -4.96
C ARG A 36 24.62 14.88 -4.37
N PHE A 37 23.43 14.36 -4.09
CA PHE A 37 22.34 15.15 -3.52
C PHE A 37 22.59 15.50 -2.05
N TYR A 38 23.17 14.58 -1.27
CA TYR A 38 23.57 14.84 0.12
C TYR A 38 24.76 15.78 0.18
N VAL A 39 25.74 15.59 -0.68
CA VAL A 39 26.90 16.46 -0.86
C VAL A 39 26.40 17.81 -1.38
N GLU A 40 25.63 17.94 -2.46
CA GLU A 40 25.17 19.21 -3.01
C GLU A 40 24.12 19.93 -2.15
N SER A 41 23.17 19.25 -1.49
CA SER A 41 22.16 19.92 -0.64
C SER A 41 22.73 20.29 0.73
N SER A 42 23.56 19.41 1.31
CA SER A 42 24.23 19.70 2.59
C SER A 42 25.44 20.60 2.37
N LEU A 43 26.18 20.51 1.26
CA LEU A 43 27.20 21.48 0.85
C LEU A 43 26.62 22.71 0.14
N MET A 44 25.35 22.81 -0.23
CA MET A 44 24.79 24.16 -0.49
C MET A 44 24.62 24.90 0.84
N GLY A 45 24.15 24.21 1.90
CA GLY A 45 24.08 24.80 3.23
C GLY A 45 25.42 25.01 3.93
N TYR A 46 26.32 24.01 3.87
CA TYR A 46 27.65 24.04 4.50
C TYR A 46 28.75 24.48 3.54
N GLY A 47 28.64 24.15 2.27
CA GLY A 47 29.65 24.44 1.25
C GLY A 47 29.56 25.88 0.77
N ASP A 48 28.41 26.56 0.66
CA ASP A 48 28.45 28.04 0.50
C ASP A 48 29.16 28.71 1.70
N CYS A 49 29.03 28.13 2.89
CA CYS A 49 29.77 28.54 4.09
C CYS A 49 31.28 28.16 4.05
N CYS A 50 31.67 27.14 3.27
CA CYS A 50 33.05 26.64 3.16
C CYS A 50 33.78 27.06 1.86
N THR A 51 33.07 27.40 0.78
CA THR A 51 33.61 27.75 -0.55
C THR A 51 33.77 29.25 -0.76
N ASP A 52 33.19 30.08 0.10
CA ASP A 52 33.60 31.48 0.21
C ASP A 52 35.03 31.56 0.77
N GLY A 53 36.00 31.35 -0.11
CA GLY A 53 37.45 31.42 0.13
C GLY A 53 37.93 32.78 0.68
N TYR A 54 37.04 33.77 0.79
CA TYR A 54 37.29 35.02 1.49
C TYR A 54 37.36 34.84 3.02
N TRP A 55 36.65 33.87 3.59
CA TRP A 55 36.70 33.61 5.03
C TRP A 55 37.94 32.82 5.44
N ILE A 56 38.38 31.82 4.66
CA ILE A 56 39.54 30.95 4.94
C ILE A 56 40.83 31.75 5.18
N VAL A 57 41.00 32.91 4.56
CA VAL A 57 42.20 33.76 4.74
C VAL A 57 42.26 34.38 6.15
N GLN A 58 41.13 34.51 6.85
CA GLN A 58 41.06 35.02 8.23
C GLN A 58 41.07 33.92 9.32
N TRP A 59 41.15 32.63 8.93
CA TRP A 59 41.15 31.45 9.83
C TRP A 59 42.49 31.12 10.48
N ARG A 60 43.60 31.77 10.07
CA ARG A 60 44.98 31.42 10.48
C ARG A 60 45.35 31.68 11.95
N GLY A 61 44.41 32.06 12.83
CA GLY A 61 44.73 32.57 14.18
C GLY A 61 44.33 31.72 15.38
N GLN A 62 43.49 30.67 15.25
CA GLN A 62 42.96 29.94 16.42
C GLN A 62 42.75 28.44 16.16
N THR A 63 43.36 27.60 17.00
CA THR A 63 43.34 26.13 16.94
C THR A 63 41.95 25.51 17.16
N SER A 64 41.05 26.19 17.87
CA SER A 64 39.70 25.68 18.18
C SER A 64 38.79 25.52 16.95
N ARG A 65 38.83 26.47 16.00
CA ARG A 65 37.97 26.42 14.80
C ARG A 65 38.39 25.35 13.81
N LEU A 66 39.68 25.05 13.75
CA LEU A 66 40.19 23.91 12.97
C LEU A 66 39.64 22.59 13.53
N ALA A 67 39.54 22.46 14.85
CA ALA A 67 38.94 21.30 15.50
C ALA A 67 37.43 21.19 15.18
N ASP A 68 36.69 22.29 15.17
CA ASP A 68 35.27 22.29 14.75
C ASP A 68 35.11 21.86 13.29
N PHE A 69 35.93 22.40 12.38
CA PHE A 69 35.91 22.02 10.95
C PHE A 69 36.22 20.54 10.75
N ILE A 70 37.31 20.04 11.36
CA ILE A 70 37.66 18.62 11.31
C ILE A 70 36.54 17.78 11.91
N GLY A 71 35.94 18.22 13.02
CA GLY A 71 34.82 17.57 13.66
C GLY A 71 33.60 17.44 12.75
N ILE A 72 33.21 18.51 12.05
CA ILE A 72 32.10 18.48 11.08
C ILE A 72 32.43 17.51 9.93
N VAL A 73 33.65 17.55 9.38
CA VAL A 73 34.07 16.63 8.33
C VAL A 73 34.01 15.18 8.80
N VAL A 74 34.46 14.89 10.03
CA VAL A 74 34.38 13.55 10.63
C VAL A 74 32.93 13.12 10.82
N LEU A 75 32.04 13.99 11.31
CA LEU A 75 30.61 13.70 11.41
C LEU A 75 30.02 13.37 10.04
N LEU A 76 30.31 14.17 9.01
CA LEU A 76 29.83 13.92 7.66
C LEU A 76 30.36 12.60 7.11
N ILE A 77 31.62 12.24 7.38
CA ILE A 77 32.18 10.94 6.96
C ILE A 77 31.50 9.79 7.70
N ILE A 78 31.29 9.89 9.01
CA ILE A 78 30.60 8.87 9.81
C ILE A 78 29.18 8.67 9.29
N ASN A 79 28.42 9.76 9.14
CA ASN A 79 27.04 9.71 8.64
C ASN A 79 26.98 9.15 7.21
N SER A 80 27.89 9.58 6.33
CA SER A 80 27.98 9.06 4.97
C SER A 80 28.31 7.56 4.94
N THR A 81 29.22 7.11 5.83
CA THR A 81 29.62 5.70 5.94
C THR A 81 28.49 4.84 6.47
N ILE A 82 27.81 5.27 7.54
CA ILE A 82 26.65 4.56 8.10
C ILE A 82 25.54 4.49 7.04
N SER A 83 25.25 5.62 6.37
CA SER A 83 24.26 5.68 5.30
C SER A 83 24.60 4.71 4.16
N PHE A 84 25.86 4.69 3.71
CA PHE A 84 26.30 3.81 2.64
C PHE A 84 26.20 2.34 3.03
N ILE A 85 26.66 1.96 4.23
CA ILE A 85 26.60 0.57 4.70
C ILE A 85 25.15 0.09 4.79
N GLU A 86 24.27 0.90 5.38
CA GLU A 86 22.87 0.54 5.57
C GLU A 86 22.09 0.53 4.25
N GLU A 87 22.32 1.50 3.35
CA GLU A 87 21.71 1.50 2.01
C GLU A 87 22.20 0.33 1.16
N ASN A 88 23.47 -0.05 1.27
CA ASN A 88 24.00 -1.20 0.56
C ASN A 88 23.45 -2.52 1.11
N SER A 89 23.33 -2.65 2.43
CA SER A 89 22.69 -3.80 3.08
C SER A 89 21.22 -3.92 2.66
N ALA A 90 20.50 -2.80 2.70
CA ALA A 90 19.13 -2.66 2.20
C ALA A 90 19.02 -3.05 0.72
N GLY A 91 19.94 -2.58 -0.12
CA GLY A 91 19.99 -2.87 -1.56
C GLY A 91 20.29 -4.34 -1.86
N ASN A 92 21.12 -5.00 -1.05
CA ASN A 92 21.38 -6.43 -1.19
C ASN A 92 20.16 -7.27 -0.80
N ALA A 93 19.48 -6.91 0.29
CA ALA A 93 18.21 -7.54 0.66
C ALA A 93 17.17 -7.36 -0.45
N ALA A 94 16.99 -6.14 -0.95
CA ALA A 94 16.08 -5.86 -2.06
C ALA A 94 16.46 -6.61 -3.35
N ALA A 95 17.75 -6.81 -3.64
CA ALA A 95 18.19 -7.56 -4.80
C ALA A 95 17.84 -9.05 -4.73
N ALA A 96 17.93 -9.66 -3.53
CA ALA A 96 17.48 -11.03 -3.32
C ALA A 96 15.96 -11.16 -3.53
N LEU A 97 15.20 -10.15 -3.13
CA LEU A 97 13.75 -10.08 -3.38
C LEU A 97 13.42 -9.95 -4.87
N MET A 98 14.15 -9.08 -5.56
CA MET A 98 13.98 -8.84 -7.00
C MET A 98 14.33 -10.08 -7.84
N ALA A 99 15.23 -10.94 -7.37
CA ALA A 99 15.51 -12.21 -8.03
C ALA A 99 14.28 -13.13 -8.06
N GLY A 100 13.45 -13.12 -7.01
CA GLY A 100 12.18 -13.85 -6.98
C GLY A 100 11.12 -13.30 -7.94
N LEU A 101 11.29 -12.06 -8.42
CA LEU A 101 10.41 -11.40 -9.40
C LEU A 101 10.98 -11.43 -10.83
N ALA A 102 12.12 -12.10 -11.05
CA ALA A 102 12.71 -12.18 -12.36
C ALA A 102 11.71 -12.86 -13.33
N PRO A 103 11.51 -12.33 -14.54
CA PRO A 103 10.65 -12.96 -15.53
C PRO A 103 11.13 -14.38 -15.79
N LYS A 104 10.22 -15.35 -15.74
CA LYS A 104 10.52 -16.74 -16.06
C LYS A 104 10.05 -17.07 -17.46
N THR A 105 10.59 -18.14 -18.02
CA THR A 105 10.24 -18.60 -19.35
C THR A 105 10.36 -20.12 -19.41
N LYS A 106 9.47 -20.75 -20.19
CA LYS A 106 9.54 -22.19 -20.45
C LYS A 106 10.42 -22.43 -21.67
N VAL A 107 11.58 -23.03 -21.42
CA VAL A 107 12.57 -23.39 -22.44
C VAL A 107 12.56 -24.89 -22.69
N LEU A 108 12.70 -25.28 -23.95
CA LEU A 108 12.92 -26.68 -24.34
C LEU A 108 14.42 -26.92 -24.47
N ARG A 109 14.99 -27.70 -23.53
CA ARG A 109 16.38 -28.16 -23.54
C ARG A 109 16.42 -29.66 -23.29
N ASP A 110 17.28 -30.38 -24.01
CA ASP A 110 17.41 -31.84 -23.91
C ASP A 110 16.06 -32.60 -24.06
N GLY A 111 15.18 -32.11 -24.94
CA GLY A 111 13.84 -32.68 -25.16
C GLY A 111 12.87 -32.55 -23.97
N ARG A 112 13.21 -31.74 -22.95
CA ARG A 112 12.33 -31.48 -21.79
C ARG A 112 12.05 -29.99 -21.62
N TYR A 113 10.78 -29.69 -21.37
CA TYR A 113 10.37 -28.36 -20.96
C TYR A 113 10.76 -28.10 -19.52
N SER A 114 11.51 -27.02 -19.28
CA SER A 114 11.86 -26.54 -17.95
C SER A 114 11.61 -25.05 -17.85
N GLU A 115 11.18 -24.60 -16.67
CA GLU A 115 11.00 -23.18 -16.39
C GLU A 115 12.31 -22.62 -15.85
N GLN A 116 12.84 -21.58 -16.51
CA GLN A 116 14.12 -20.96 -16.20
C GLN A 116 13.97 -19.43 -16.16
N ASP A 117 14.90 -18.74 -15.51
CA ASP A 117 14.93 -17.28 -15.53
C ASP A 117 15.21 -16.78 -16.95
N ALA A 118 14.48 -15.75 -17.39
CA ALA A 118 14.64 -15.14 -18.71
C ALA A 118 16.06 -14.59 -18.94
N SER A 119 16.81 -14.32 -17.85
CA SER A 119 18.21 -13.88 -17.93
C SER A 119 19.18 -14.96 -18.44
N ILE A 120 18.78 -16.24 -18.38
CA ILE A 120 19.57 -17.41 -18.83
C ILE A 120 19.32 -17.72 -20.31
N LEU A 121 18.33 -17.08 -20.93
CA LEU A 121 18.02 -17.28 -22.35
C LEU A 121 19.19 -16.87 -23.25
N VAL A 122 19.45 -17.71 -24.25
CA VAL A 122 20.41 -17.42 -25.30
C VAL A 122 19.75 -17.48 -26.67
N PRO A 123 20.26 -16.73 -27.67
CA PRO A 123 19.83 -16.88 -29.05
C PRO A 123 19.95 -18.34 -29.53
N GLY A 124 18.89 -18.83 -30.16
CA GLY A 124 18.73 -20.20 -30.63
C GLY A 124 18.00 -21.15 -29.67
N ASP A 125 17.65 -20.71 -28.46
CA ASP A 125 16.77 -21.48 -27.57
C ASP A 125 15.34 -21.53 -28.13
N VAL A 126 14.69 -22.69 -27.96
CA VAL A 126 13.25 -22.84 -28.25
C VAL A 126 12.49 -22.55 -26.96
N ILE A 127 11.56 -21.61 -27.04
CA ILE A 127 10.68 -21.20 -25.95
C ILE A 127 9.22 -21.50 -26.29
N SER A 128 8.41 -21.80 -25.28
CA SER A 128 6.96 -21.89 -25.40
C SER A 128 6.34 -20.58 -24.91
N ILE A 129 5.53 -19.93 -25.75
CA ILE A 129 4.82 -18.70 -25.42
C ILE A 129 3.34 -19.02 -25.22
N LYS A 130 2.83 -18.78 -24.02
CA LYS A 130 1.43 -19.04 -23.64
C LYS A 130 0.66 -17.74 -23.46
N LEU A 131 -0.67 -17.86 -23.37
CA LEU A 131 -1.54 -16.73 -23.04
C LEU A 131 -1.12 -16.10 -21.70
N GLY A 132 -0.89 -14.79 -21.70
CA GLY A 132 -0.49 -14.03 -20.52
C GLY A 132 1.02 -13.93 -20.28
N ASP A 133 1.83 -14.71 -21.00
CA ASP A 133 3.29 -14.63 -20.89
C ASP A 133 3.77 -13.29 -21.47
N ILE A 134 4.78 -12.72 -20.81
CA ILE A 134 5.57 -11.63 -21.38
C ILE A 134 6.65 -12.27 -22.25
N VAL A 135 6.70 -11.87 -23.52
CA VAL A 135 7.72 -12.35 -24.45
C VAL A 135 9.10 -11.93 -23.91
N PRO A 136 9.98 -12.88 -23.55
CA PRO A 136 11.18 -12.57 -22.76
C PRO A 136 12.35 -12.01 -23.62
N ALA A 137 12.33 -12.31 -24.92
CA ALA A 137 13.38 -12.00 -25.88
C ALA A 137 12.75 -11.87 -27.28
N ASP A 138 13.45 -11.23 -28.22
CA ASP A 138 12.96 -11.21 -29.60
C ASP A 138 13.05 -12.63 -30.16
N ALA A 139 11.94 -13.16 -30.67
CA ALA A 139 11.81 -14.55 -31.08
C ALA A 139 11.07 -14.68 -32.42
N ARG A 140 11.23 -15.81 -33.10
CA ARG A 140 10.53 -16.17 -34.33
C ARG A 140 9.56 -17.30 -34.06
N LEU A 141 8.29 -17.13 -34.44
CA LEU A 141 7.27 -18.16 -34.22
C LEU A 141 7.56 -19.41 -35.06
N LEU A 142 7.42 -20.59 -34.45
CA LEU A 142 7.45 -21.89 -35.11
C LEU A 142 6.06 -22.26 -35.64
N GLU A 143 5.85 -23.52 -36.01
CA GLU A 143 4.56 -24.03 -36.49
C GLU A 143 3.51 -24.04 -35.38
N GLY A 144 2.26 -23.69 -35.72
CA GLY A 144 1.14 -23.66 -34.78
C GLY A 144 0.03 -22.69 -35.20
N ASP A 145 -0.99 -22.56 -34.36
CA ASP A 145 -2.09 -21.62 -34.59
C ASP A 145 -1.63 -20.16 -34.38
N PRO A 146 -2.16 -19.18 -35.14
CA PRO A 146 -1.78 -17.78 -35.00
C PRO A 146 -1.98 -17.24 -33.58
N LEU A 147 -1.06 -16.38 -33.16
CA LEU A 147 -1.01 -15.80 -31.83
C LEU A 147 -1.33 -14.31 -31.89
N LYS A 148 -2.09 -13.78 -30.92
CA LYS A 148 -2.28 -12.33 -30.79
C LYS A 148 -1.34 -11.75 -29.76
N ILE A 149 -0.55 -10.79 -30.19
CA ILE A 149 0.40 -10.09 -29.34
C ILE A 149 0.00 -8.65 -29.16
N ASP A 150 -0.04 -8.22 -27.91
CA ASP A 150 -0.12 -6.82 -27.55
C ASP A 150 1.29 -6.21 -27.55
N GLN A 151 1.52 -5.31 -28.51
CA GLN A 151 2.75 -4.55 -28.67
C GLN A 151 2.57 -3.08 -28.27
N ALA A 152 1.49 -2.71 -27.57
CA ALA A 152 1.18 -1.32 -27.22
C ALA A 152 2.31 -0.63 -26.45
N ALA A 153 3.05 -1.39 -25.62
CA ALA A 153 4.21 -0.89 -24.89
C ALA A 153 5.40 -0.50 -25.79
N LEU A 154 5.48 -1.05 -27.01
CA LEU A 154 6.57 -0.86 -27.97
C LEU A 154 6.20 0.08 -29.12
N THR A 155 5.03 -0.11 -29.71
CA THR A 155 4.58 0.62 -30.90
C THR A 155 3.63 1.77 -30.56
N GLY A 156 3.03 1.76 -29.37
CA GLY A 156 1.95 2.68 -28.99
C GLY A 156 0.59 2.32 -29.58
N GLU A 157 0.49 1.25 -30.38
CA GLU A 157 -0.78 0.79 -30.95
C GLU A 157 -1.53 -0.11 -29.98
N SER A 158 -2.76 0.30 -29.62
CA SER A 158 -3.56 -0.37 -28.59
C SER A 158 -4.18 -1.71 -29.03
N LEU A 159 -4.23 -1.98 -30.33
CA LEU A 159 -4.86 -3.19 -30.87
C LEU A 159 -3.84 -4.33 -30.95
N PRO A 160 -4.14 -5.51 -30.37
CA PRO A 160 -3.28 -6.68 -30.51
C PRO A 160 -3.13 -7.09 -31.97
N VAL A 161 -1.89 -7.40 -32.36
CA VAL A 161 -1.54 -7.79 -33.73
C VAL A 161 -1.56 -9.32 -33.84
N ASN A 162 -2.16 -9.84 -34.91
CA ASN A 162 -2.08 -11.26 -35.26
C ASN A 162 -0.67 -11.57 -35.79
N LYS A 163 -0.06 -12.62 -35.24
CA LYS A 163 1.26 -13.13 -35.63
C LYS A 163 1.13 -14.58 -36.07
N ASN A 164 1.57 -14.87 -37.27
CA ASN A 164 1.52 -16.19 -37.88
C ASN A 164 2.86 -16.94 -37.69
N PRO A 165 2.89 -18.27 -37.87
CA PRO A 165 4.13 -19.02 -37.97
C PRO A 165 5.15 -18.36 -38.90
N GLY A 166 6.39 -18.23 -38.44
CA GLY A 166 7.48 -17.56 -39.16
C GLY A 166 7.59 -16.05 -38.93
N ASP A 167 6.60 -15.39 -38.31
CA ASP A 167 6.68 -13.98 -37.94
C ASP A 167 7.57 -13.74 -36.71
N GLU A 168 8.11 -12.53 -36.61
CA GLU A 168 8.89 -12.08 -35.46
C GLU A 168 8.00 -11.49 -34.36
N VAL A 169 8.37 -11.79 -33.12
CA VAL A 169 7.74 -11.31 -31.89
C VAL A 169 8.79 -10.63 -31.02
N PHE A 170 8.43 -9.53 -30.38
CA PHE A 170 9.40 -8.65 -29.72
C PHE A 170 9.35 -8.78 -28.20
N SER A 171 10.51 -8.66 -27.55
CA SER A 171 10.63 -8.69 -26.09
C SER A 171 9.78 -7.60 -25.43
N GLY A 172 9.11 -7.92 -24.32
CA GLY A 172 8.23 -6.98 -23.61
C GLY A 172 6.81 -6.91 -24.18
N SER A 173 6.54 -7.54 -25.31
CA SER A 173 5.17 -7.74 -25.78
C SER A 173 4.45 -8.79 -24.94
N THR A 174 3.13 -8.70 -24.84
CA THR A 174 2.34 -9.64 -24.03
C THR A 174 1.45 -10.50 -24.93
N CYS A 175 1.46 -11.82 -24.72
CA CYS A 175 0.55 -12.70 -25.44
C CYS A 175 -0.89 -12.53 -24.91
N LYS A 176 -1.82 -12.14 -25.78
CA LYS A 176 -3.24 -11.98 -25.44
C LYS A 176 -4.08 -13.19 -25.82
N GLN A 177 -3.73 -13.90 -26.89
CA GLN A 177 -4.45 -15.09 -27.38
C GLN A 177 -3.51 -16.06 -28.07
N GLY A 178 -3.82 -17.35 -27.96
CA GLY A 178 -3.07 -18.43 -28.59
C GLY A 178 -1.93 -18.97 -27.71
N GLU A 179 -1.29 -20.02 -28.21
CA GLU A 179 -0.08 -20.61 -27.66
C GLU A 179 0.73 -21.15 -28.83
N ILE A 180 2.03 -20.85 -28.85
CA ILE A 180 2.91 -21.28 -29.92
C ILE A 180 4.35 -21.39 -29.42
N GLU A 181 5.13 -22.27 -30.03
CA GLU A 181 6.56 -22.36 -29.81
C GLU A 181 7.29 -21.29 -30.64
N ALA A 182 8.43 -20.81 -30.17
CA ALA A 182 9.22 -19.80 -30.85
C ALA A 182 10.72 -20.01 -30.61
N VAL A 183 11.55 -19.60 -31.57
CA VAL A 183 13.03 -19.64 -31.46
C VAL A 183 13.54 -18.25 -31.16
N VAL A 184 14.35 -18.12 -30.10
CA VAL A 184 14.95 -16.84 -29.70
C VAL A 184 15.97 -16.36 -30.75
N ILE A 185 15.81 -15.13 -31.22
CA ILE A 185 16.68 -14.47 -32.21
C ILE A 185 17.68 -13.54 -31.52
N ALA A 186 17.21 -12.71 -30.58
CA ALA A 186 18.03 -11.72 -29.89
C ALA A 186 17.60 -11.55 -28.42
N THR A 187 18.56 -11.29 -27.53
CA THR A 187 18.34 -11.17 -26.08
C THR A 187 18.90 -9.87 -25.51
N GLY A 188 18.40 -9.46 -24.34
CA GLY A 188 18.92 -8.34 -23.57
C GLY A 188 18.91 -7.00 -24.31
N VAL A 189 20.06 -6.31 -24.34
CA VAL A 189 20.20 -5.00 -25.00
C VAL A 189 20.07 -5.03 -26.52
N HIS A 190 20.18 -6.22 -27.12
CA HIS A 190 20.10 -6.38 -28.58
C HIS A 190 18.67 -6.50 -29.10
N THR A 191 17.69 -6.67 -28.21
CA THR A 191 16.28 -6.68 -28.59
C THR A 191 15.81 -5.31 -29.05
N PHE A 192 14.72 -5.26 -29.80
CA PHE A 192 14.09 -4.01 -30.21
C PHE A 192 13.75 -3.12 -29.00
N PHE A 193 13.16 -3.72 -27.95
CA PHE A 193 12.88 -3.02 -26.70
C PHE A 193 14.15 -2.54 -26.00
N GLY A 194 15.19 -3.39 -25.92
CA GLY A 194 16.45 -3.06 -25.25
C GLY A 194 17.15 -1.86 -25.87
N LYS A 195 17.13 -1.76 -27.20
CA LYS A 195 17.65 -0.60 -27.94
C LYS A 195 16.84 0.67 -27.68
N ALA A 196 15.50 0.56 -27.68
CA ALA A 196 14.62 1.69 -27.41
C ALA A 196 14.74 2.18 -25.95
N ALA A 197 14.77 1.27 -24.98
CA ALA A 197 14.87 1.59 -23.56
C ALA A 197 16.20 2.30 -23.22
N HIS A 198 17.31 1.92 -23.86
CA HIS A 198 18.60 2.60 -23.69
C HIS A 198 18.56 4.08 -24.16
N LEU A 199 17.65 4.44 -25.06
CA LEU A 199 17.50 5.81 -25.56
C LEU A 199 16.62 6.70 -24.66
N VAL A 200 15.79 6.11 -23.79
CA VAL A 200 14.73 6.81 -23.01
C VAL A 200 15.14 7.05 -21.53
N ASP A 201 16.38 6.79 -21.15
CA ASP A 201 16.91 6.78 -19.77
C ASP A 201 17.03 8.16 -19.07
N SER A 202 16.10 9.10 -19.35
CA SER A 202 16.12 10.49 -18.90
C SER A 202 14.82 11.01 -18.23
N THR A 203 13.82 10.17 -17.97
CA THR A 203 12.54 10.61 -17.35
C THR A 203 12.34 10.08 -15.92
N ASN A 204 12.99 10.70 -14.94
CA ASN A 204 12.66 10.48 -13.52
C ASN A 204 11.66 11.54 -13.05
N GLN A 205 10.38 11.18 -12.94
CA GLN A 205 9.43 11.93 -12.12
C GLN A 205 9.76 11.73 -10.63
N VAL A 206 9.79 12.82 -9.87
CA VAL A 206 10.05 12.82 -8.42
C VAL A 206 8.89 12.13 -7.70
N GLY A 207 9.18 11.04 -6.97
CA GLY A 207 8.17 10.25 -6.24
C GLY A 207 7.50 11.05 -5.11
N HIS A 208 6.26 10.68 -4.74
CA HIS A 208 5.48 11.34 -3.68
C HIS A 208 6.25 11.41 -2.35
N PHE A 209 6.84 10.28 -1.92
CA PHE A 209 7.66 10.20 -0.72
C PHE A 209 8.84 11.19 -0.74
N GLN A 210 9.51 11.36 -1.89
CA GLN A 210 10.61 12.32 -2.02
C GLN A 210 10.12 13.76 -1.87
N LYS A 211 8.93 14.09 -2.41
CA LYS A 211 8.31 15.41 -2.19
C LYS A 211 8.00 15.67 -0.72
N VAL A 212 7.48 14.67 -0.01
CA VAL A 212 7.20 14.74 1.43
C VAL A 212 8.48 14.99 2.23
N LEU A 213 9.54 14.24 1.93
CA LEU A 213 10.85 14.39 2.55
C LEU A 213 11.43 15.80 2.33
N THR A 214 11.37 16.31 1.09
CA THR A 214 11.81 17.68 0.77
C THR A 214 10.99 18.72 1.54
N ALA A 215 9.68 18.53 1.70
CA ALA A 215 8.84 19.45 2.46
C ALA A 215 9.22 19.51 3.96
N ILE A 216 9.54 18.36 4.56
CA ILE A 216 10.01 18.29 5.95
C ILE A 216 11.39 18.94 6.09
N GLY A 217 12.32 18.66 5.17
CA GLY A 217 13.64 19.28 5.13
C GLY A 217 13.54 20.80 5.01
N ASN A 218 12.71 21.29 4.08
CA ASN A 218 12.46 22.72 3.91
C ASN A 218 11.89 23.37 5.18
N PHE A 219 10.96 22.72 5.87
CA PHE A 219 10.42 23.24 7.14
C PHE A 219 11.52 23.42 8.20
N CYS A 220 12.42 22.44 8.33
CA CYS A 220 13.54 22.51 9.26
C CYS A 220 14.52 23.64 8.88
N ILE A 221 14.89 23.73 7.60
CA ILE A 221 15.78 24.78 7.08
C ILE A 221 15.17 26.17 7.30
N CYS A 222 13.87 26.36 7.01
CA CYS A 222 13.19 27.63 7.26
C CYS A 222 13.18 28.02 8.75
N SER A 223 13.02 27.04 9.65
CA SER A 223 13.05 27.29 11.10
C SER A 223 14.43 27.75 11.56
N ILE A 224 15.51 27.13 11.04
CA ILE A 224 16.89 27.51 11.32
C ILE A 224 17.19 28.90 10.77
N ALA A 225 16.83 29.16 9.51
CA ALA A 225 17.03 30.46 8.87
C ALA A 225 16.32 31.58 9.64
N LEU A 226 15.09 31.33 10.11
CA LEU A 226 14.37 32.29 10.95
C LEU A 226 15.10 32.55 12.27
N GLY A 227 15.58 31.50 12.95
CA GLY A 227 16.37 31.64 14.17
C GLY A 227 17.65 32.44 13.95
N MET A 228 18.41 32.13 12.91
CA MET A 228 19.63 32.86 12.54
C MET A 228 19.36 34.33 12.22
N ILE A 229 18.29 34.63 11.48
CA ILE A 229 17.91 36.02 11.15
C ILE A 229 17.60 36.78 12.45
N ILE A 230 16.83 36.20 13.37
CA ILE A 230 16.51 36.81 14.66
C ILE A 230 17.80 37.05 15.47
N GLU A 231 18.70 36.07 15.54
CA GLU A 231 19.98 36.21 16.23
C GLU A 231 20.84 37.34 15.64
N ILE A 232 20.98 37.40 14.31
CA ILE A 232 21.76 38.45 13.63
C ILE A 232 21.17 39.84 13.92
N ILE A 233 19.85 39.98 13.84
CA ILE A 233 19.14 41.25 14.09
C ILE A 233 19.21 41.66 15.56
N VAL A 234 19.27 40.75 16.53
CA VAL A 234 19.34 41.14 17.94
C VAL A 234 20.79 41.29 18.41
N MET A 235 21.69 40.39 18.03
CA MET A 235 23.07 40.38 18.54
C MET A 235 23.92 41.54 18.02
N TYR A 236 23.80 41.92 16.74
CA TYR A 236 24.68 42.92 16.15
C TYR A 236 24.19 44.37 16.34
N PRO A 237 22.97 44.75 15.90
CA PRO A 237 22.55 46.14 16.01
C PRO A 237 22.02 46.50 17.40
N ILE A 238 21.43 45.57 18.16
CA ILE A 238 20.86 45.87 19.50
C ILE A 238 21.90 45.63 20.62
N GLN A 239 22.54 44.46 20.63
CA GLN A 239 23.46 44.09 21.72
C GLN A 239 24.93 44.48 21.47
N HIS A 240 25.26 44.98 20.27
CA HIS A 240 26.61 45.37 19.85
C HIS A 240 27.68 44.29 20.14
N ARG A 241 27.34 43.02 19.92
CA ARG A 241 28.26 41.90 20.13
C ARG A 241 29.35 41.86 19.05
N ARG A 242 30.52 41.32 19.42
CA ARG A 242 31.63 41.14 18.47
C ARG A 242 31.20 40.16 17.37
N TYR A 243 31.36 40.58 16.12
CA TYR A 243 31.02 39.77 14.94
C TYR A 243 31.56 38.34 15.01
N ARG A 244 32.81 38.19 15.48
CA ARG A 244 33.48 36.87 15.59
C ARG A 244 32.84 35.91 16.58
N GLN A 245 32.22 36.38 17.66
CA GLN A 245 31.55 35.54 18.66
C GLN A 245 30.14 35.15 18.21
N GLY A 246 29.47 36.02 17.44
CA GLY A 246 28.16 35.72 16.87
C GLY A 246 28.18 34.55 15.89
N ILE A 247 29.31 34.31 15.19
CA ILE A 247 29.46 33.18 14.26
C ILE A 247 29.32 31.83 14.98
N ASP A 248 29.84 31.68 16.20
CA ASP A 248 29.77 30.40 16.93
C ASP A 248 28.31 30.03 17.27
N ASN A 249 27.47 31.02 17.59
CA ASN A 249 26.04 30.81 17.85
C ASN A 249 25.29 30.40 16.57
N LEU A 250 25.59 31.05 15.44
CA LEU A 250 25.04 30.67 14.14
C LEU A 250 25.45 29.24 13.74
N LEU A 251 26.69 28.85 14.04
CA LEU A 251 27.19 27.51 13.78
C LEU A 251 26.49 26.43 14.64
N VAL A 252 26.19 26.75 15.90
CA VAL A 252 25.39 25.88 16.79
C VAL A 252 24.01 25.58 16.20
N LEU A 253 23.32 26.61 15.68
CA LEU A 253 22.01 26.46 15.04
C LEU A 253 22.09 25.59 13.78
N LEU A 254 23.15 25.74 12.98
CA LEU A 254 23.34 24.95 11.75
C LEU A 254 23.67 23.48 12.04
N ILE A 255 24.62 23.20 12.94
CA ILE A 255 25.06 21.83 13.26
C ILE A 255 23.95 21.03 13.94
N GLY A 256 23.29 21.60 14.94
CA GLY A 256 22.26 20.88 15.68
C GLY A 256 20.87 20.92 15.02
N GLY A 257 20.62 21.92 14.16
CA GLY A 257 19.31 22.12 13.57
C GLY A 257 19.04 21.22 12.36
N ILE A 258 20.05 20.95 11.52
CA ILE A 258 19.86 20.24 10.25
C ILE A 258 19.72 18.73 10.52
N PRO A 259 18.57 18.10 10.19
CA PRO A 259 18.36 16.67 10.43
C PRO A 259 18.98 15.81 9.32
N ILE A 260 20.31 15.72 9.29
CA ILE A 260 21.08 15.04 8.22
C ILE A 260 20.70 13.55 8.11
N ALA A 261 20.47 12.87 9.23
CA ALA A 261 20.14 11.44 9.24
C ALA A 261 18.75 11.10 8.66
N MET A 262 17.89 12.10 8.39
CA MET A 262 16.48 11.85 8.15
C MET A 262 16.16 11.00 6.91
N PRO A 263 16.68 11.33 5.70
CA PRO A 263 16.38 10.52 4.53
C PRO A 263 16.92 9.09 4.65
N THR A 264 18.11 8.93 5.24
CA THR A 264 18.75 7.61 5.44
C THR A 264 17.90 6.74 6.34
N VAL A 265 17.46 7.25 7.49
CA VAL A 265 16.67 6.48 8.46
C VAL A 265 15.33 6.04 7.86
N LEU A 266 14.67 6.91 7.10
CA LEU A 266 13.42 6.57 6.44
C LEU A 266 13.63 5.54 5.33
N SER A 267 14.67 5.68 4.50
CA SER A 267 15.04 4.74 3.44
C SER A 267 15.33 3.34 4.01
N VAL A 268 16.16 3.27 5.05
CA VAL A 268 16.51 2.01 5.74
C VAL A 268 15.28 1.38 6.39
N THR A 269 14.40 2.18 6.99
CA THR A 269 13.15 1.70 7.57
C THR A 269 12.23 1.07 6.53
N MET A 270 12.13 1.66 5.33
CA MET A 270 11.40 1.07 4.21
C MET A 270 12.04 -0.23 3.72
N ALA A 271 13.38 -0.27 3.61
CA ALA A 271 14.11 -1.47 3.21
C ALA A 271 13.92 -2.65 4.15
N ILE A 272 14.08 -2.43 5.45
CA ILE A 272 13.80 -3.45 6.47
C ILE A 272 12.32 -3.85 6.43
N GLY A 273 11.44 -2.88 6.17
CA GLY A 273 10.01 -3.11 6.01
C GLY A 273 9.66 -4.02 4.84
N SER A 274 10.21 -3.76 3.67
CA SER A 274 10.07 -4.57 2.46
C SER A 274 10.57 -6.00 2.67
N HIS A 275 11.74 -6.16 3.31
CA HIS A 275 12.26 -7.47 3.67
C HIS A 275 11.28 -8.22 4.59
N ARG A 276 10.72 -7.56 5.61
CA ARG A 276 9.70 -8.18 6.49
C ARG A 276 8.44 -8.57 5.74
N LEU A 277 7.97 -7.75 4.81
CA LEU A 277 6.81 -8.08 3.97
C LEU A 277 7.09 -9.31 3.10
N SER A 278 8.28 -9.42 2.52
CA SER A 278 8.64 -10.61 1.76
C SER A 278 8.68 -11.87 2.61
N THR A 279 9.21 -11.81 3.84
CA THR A 279 9.16 -12.96 4.76
C THR A 279 7.73 -13.33 5.19
N GLN A 280 6.75 -12.46 4.94
CA GLN A 280 5.32 -12.70 5.16
C GLN A 280 4.59 -13.07 3.85
N GLY A 281 5.31 -13.34 2.77
CA GLY A 281 4.72 -13.72 1.49
C GLY A 281 4.28 -12.56 0.59
N ALA A 282 4.73 -11.33 0.83
CA ALA A 282 4.40 -10.16 0.01
C ALA A 282 5.67 -9.42 -0.46
N ILE A 283 6.02 -9.54 -1.73
CA ILE A 283 7.20 -8.87 -2.32
C ILE A 283 6.79 -7.50 -2.86
N THR A 284 7.41 -6.44 -2.36
CA THR A 284 7.20 -5.07 -2.84
C THR A 284 8.16 -4.75 -4.01
N LYS A 285 7.64 -4.55 -5.22
CA LYS A 285 8.43 -4.08 -6.37
C LYS A 285 8.76 -2.59 -6.24
N ARG A 286 7.79 -1.81 -5.75
CA ARG A 286 7.94 -0.38 -5.45
C ARG A 286 8.02 -0.17 -3.95
N MET A 287 9.15 0.33 -3.45
CA MET A 287 9.34 0.58 -2.02
C MET A 287 8.35 1.60 -1.43
N THR A 288 7.92 2.57 -2.26
CA THR A 288 6.91 3.56 -1.85
C THR A 288 5.50 2.95 -1.73
N ALA A 289 5.26 1.73 -2.22
CA ALA A 289 3.97 1.05 -2.05
C ALA A 289 3.66 0.70 -0.58
N ILE A 290 4.67 0.66 0.29
CA ILE A 290 4.48 0.48 1.74
C ILE A 290 3.69 1.66 2.34
N GLU A 291 3.91 2.87 1.84
CA GLU A 291 3.17 4.07 2.27
C GLU A 291 1.71 4.00 1.83
N GLU A 292 1.47 3.71 0.55
CA GLU A 292 0.13 3.62 -0.01
C GLU A 292 -0.65 2.47 0.66
N MET A 293 0.00 1.32 0.89
CA MET A 293 -0.60 0.20 1.62
C MET A 293 -0.96 0.55 3.08
N ALA A 294 -0.20 1.42 3.74
CA ALA A 294 -0.54 1.89 5.09
C ALA A 294 -1.79 2.81 5.09
N GLY A 295 -1.95 3.60 4.02
CA GLY A 295 -3.09 4.50 3.79
C GLY A 295 -4.31 3.86 3.14
N MET A 296 -4.21 2.61 2.69
CA MET A 296 -5.28 1.90 2.01
C MET A 296 -6.54 1.83 2.87
N ASP A 297 -7.67 2.25 2.29
CA ASP A 297 -9.00 2.28 2.92
C ASP A 297 -10.05 1.50 2.13
N VAL A 298 -9.82 1.24 0.83
CA VAL A 298 -10.65 0.37 -0.01
C VAL A 298 -9.77 -0.68 -0.69
N LEU A 299 -10.20 -1.93 -0.65
CA LEU A 299 -9.58 -3.05 -1.33
C LEU A 299 -10.57 -3.68 -2.31
N CYS A 300 -10.37 -3.43 -3.59
CA CYS A 300 -11.07 -4.10 -4.69
C CYS A 300 -10.43 -5.48 -4.89
N SER A 301 -11.04 -6.51 -4.30
CA SER A 301 -10.56 -7.88 -4.41
C SER A 301 -11.27 -8.59 -5.55
N ASP A 302 -10.49 -9.19 -6.45
CA ASP A 302 -11.02 -10.20 -7.36
C ASP A 302 -11.53 -11.38 -6.52
N LYS A 303 -12.62 -11.99 -6.99
CA LYS A 303 -13.19 -13.18 -6.36
C LYS A 303 -12.30 -14.39 -6.58
N THR A 304 -11.92 -14.64 -7.83
CA THR A 304 -11.21 -15.86 -8.21
C THR A 304 -9.75 -15.76 -7.77
N GLY A 305 -9.22 -16.82 -7.15
CA GLY A 305 -7.83 -16.85 -6.68
C GLY A 305 -7.57 -16.13 -5.36
N THR A 306 -8.27 -15.03 -5.06
CA THR A 306 -8.09 -14.27 -3.81
C THR A 306 -9.09 -14.65 -2.72
N LEU A 307 -10.40 -14.54 -2.99
CA LEU A 307 -11.47 -14.82 -2.01
C LEU A 307 -11.88 -16.30 -2.00
N THR A 308 -11.67 -16.98 -3.12
CA THR A 308 -11.92 -18.40 -3.29
C THR A 308 -10.61 -19.18 -3.47
N LEU A 309 -10.68 -20.50 -3.35
CA LEU A 309 -9.52 -21.37 -3.50
C LEU A 309 -9.08 -21.55 -4.96
N ASN A 310 -9.91 -21.15 -5.93
CA ASN A 310 -9.74 -21.47 -7.36
C ASN A 310 -9.52 -22.99 -7.59
N LYS A 311 -10.10 -23.81 -6.71
CA LYS A 311 -10.10 -25.27 -6.77
C LYS A 311 -11.53 -25.71 -6.97
N LEU A 312 -11.93 -25.71 -8.23
CA LEU A 312 -13.30 -25.98 -8.62
C LEU A 312 -13.66 -27.43 -8.31
N THR A 313 -14.93 -27.66 -8.01
CA THR A 313 -15.50 -29.00 -7.79
C THR A 313 -16.82 -29.12 -8.54
N VAL A 314 -17.17 -30.32 -8.99
CA VAL A 314 -18.44 -30.59 -9.68
C VAL A 314 -19.27 -31.53 -8.82
N ASP A 315 -20.53 -31.19 -8.59
CA ASP A 315 -21.49 -32.13 -8.02
C ASP A 315 -22.16 -32.92 -9.15
N LYS A 316 -21.79 -34.21 -9.30
CA LYS A 316 -22.33 -35.10 -10.33
C LYS A 316 -23.86 -35.21 -10.26
N THR A 317 -24.45 -35.10 -9.06
CA THR A 317 -25.90 -35.25 -8.89
C THR A 317 -26.69 -34.15 -9.59
N MET A 318 -26.09 -32.96 -9.73
CA MET A 318 -26.70 -31.78 -10.31
C MET A 318 -26.45 -31.61 -11.81
N ILE A 319 -25.68 -32.48 -12.46
CA ILE A 319 -25.46 -32.40 -13.91
C ILE A 319 -26.79 -32.64 -14.64
N GLU A 320 -27.09 -31.76 -15.60
CA GLU A 320 -28.28 -31.85 -16.46
C GLU A 320 -27.86 -32.27 -17.88
N VAL A 321 -28.54 -33.30 -18.40
CA VAL A 321 -28.26 -33.89 -19.72
C VAL A 321 -29.44 -33.63 -20.66
N TYR A 322 -29.15 -33.21 -21.89
CA TYR A 322 -30.18 -32.81 -22.86
C TYR A 322 -30.39 -33.82 -23.99
N VAL A 323 -29.50 -34.81 -24.12
CA VAL A 323 -29.61 -35.89 -25.10
C VAL A 323 -30.26 -37.12 -24.45
N LYS A 324 -31.28 -37.69 -25.11
CA LYS A 324 -32.18 -38.71 -24.52
C LYS A 324 -31.51 -40.04 -24.15
N ASP A 325 -30.35 -40.35 -24.73
CA ASP A 325 -29.66 -41.64 -24.58
C ASP A 325 -28.24 -41.49 -24.02
N MET A 326 -28.00 -40.47 -23.19
CA MET A 326 -26.68 -40.20 -22.64
C MET A 326 -26.72 -40.06 -21.12
N ASP A 327 -25.78 -40.71 -20.44
CA ASP A 327 -25.62 -40.62 -19.00
C ASP A 327 -24.78 -39.40 -18.59
N LYS A 328 -24.76 -39.11 -17.29
CA LYS A 328 -24.02 -37.97 -16.73
C LYS A 328 -22.50 -38.18 -16.82
N ASP A 329 -22.04 -39.42 -16.73
CA ASP A 329 -20.62 -39.75 -16.80
C ASP A 329 -20.06 -39.59 -18.22
N THR A 330 -20.84 -39.88 -19.27
CA THR A 330 -20.44 -39.60 -20.67
C THR A 330 -20.35 -38.11 -20.95
N VAL A 331 -21.25 -37.29 -20.38
CA VAL A 331 -21.13 -35.81 -20.46
C VAL A 331 -19.82 -35.34 -19.83
N MET A 332 -19.47 -35.89 -18.66
CA MET A 332 -18.21 -35.59 -17.99
C MET A 332 -17.00 -36.06 -18.80
N LEU A 333 -17.08 -37.22 -19.44
CA LEU A 333 -16.03 -37.73 -20.33
C LEU A 333 -15.81 -36.80 -21.53
N TYR A 334 -16.88 -36.30 -22.18
CA TYR A 334 -16.73 -35.31 -23.25
C TYR A 334 -16.10 -34.00 -22.76
N ALA A 335 -16.47 -33.55 -21.57
CA ALA A 335 -15.84 -32.38 -20.95
C ALA A 335 -14.35 -32.63 -20.66
N ALA A 336 -13.99 -33.82 -20.16
CA ALA A 336 -12.61 -34.20 -19.87
C ALA A 336 -11.78 -34.38 -21.16
N ARG A 337 -12.36 -34.95 -22.22
CA ARG A 337 -11.75 -34.99 -23.56
C ARG A 337 -11.44 -33.58 -24.06
N ALA A 338 -12.38 -32.65 -23.92
CA ALA A 338 -12.18 -31.24 -24.26
C ALA A 338 -11.30 -30.46 -23.25
N SER A 339 -10.73 -31.13 -22.25
CA SER A 339 -9.75 -30.56 -21.31
C SER A 339 -8.35 -30.95 -21.72
N ARG A 340 -7.35 -30.13 -21.37
CA ARG A 340 -5.95 -30.56 -21.44
C ARG A 340 -5.67 -31.59 -20.36
N THR A 341 -4.80 -32.54 -20.68
CA THR A 341 -4.26 -33.51 -19.70
C THR A 341 -2.93 -33.05 -19.11
N GLU A 342 -2.21 -32.18 -19.81
CA GLU A 342 -0.91 -31.63 -19.40
C GLU A 342 -0.99 -30.11 -19.24
N ASN A 343 -0.31 -29.56 -18.22
CA ASN A 343 -0.28 -28.12 -17.91
C ASN A 343 -1.71 -27.51 -17.86
N GLN A 344 -2.52 -28.05 -16.95
CA GLN A 344 -3.97 -27.86 -16.86
C GLN A 344 -4.36 -26.55 -16.16
N ASP A 345 -5.41 -25.90 -16.65
CA ASP A 345 -6.11 -24.84 -15.92
C ASP A 345 -6.92 -25.42 -14.74
N ALA A 346 -7.37 -24.57 -13.80
CA ALA A 346 -8.16 -25.01 -12.65
C ALA A 346 -9.47 -25.74 -13.05
N ILE A 347 -10.12 -25.31 -14.13
CA ILE A 347 -11.33 -25.96 -14.68
C ILE A 347 -10.96 -27.33 -15.26
N ASP A 348 -9.89 -27.41 -16.03
CA ASP A 348 -9.42 -28.63 -16.69
C ASP A 348 -9.01 -29.68 -15.65
N THR A 349 -8.28 -29.24 -14.63
CA THR A 349 -7.88 -30.06 -13.49
C THR A 349 -9.07 -30.63 -12.74
N CYS A 350 -10.09 -29.79 -12.49
CA CYS A 350 -11.33 -30.23 -11.86
C CYS A 350 -12.03 -31.29 -12.71
N ILE A 351 -12.24 -31.04 -14.00
CA ILE A 351 -13.00 -31.95 -14.86
C ILE A 351 -12.26 -33.28 -15.05
N VAL A 352 -10.95 -33.25 -15.32
CA VAL A 352 -10.13 -34.46 -15.50
C VAL A 352 -10.04 -35.24 -14.19
N GLY A 353 -9.90 -34.56 -13.05
CA GLY A 353 -9.85 -35.17 -11.72
C GLY A 353 -11.17 -35.75 -11.22
N MET A 354 -12.30 -35.43 -11.86
CA MET A 354 -13.62 -36.00 -11.52
C MET A 354 -13.90 -37.34 -12.21
N LEU A 355 -13.05 -37.76 -13.16
CA LEU A 355 -13.04 -39.12 -13.70
C LEU A 355 -12.47 -40.10 -12.67
N ALA A 356 -12.80 -41.40 -12.81
CA ALA A 356 -12.26 -42.42 -11.91
C ALA A 356 -10.75 -42.61 -12.12
N ASP A 357 -10.31 -42.58 -13.39
CA ASP A 357 -8.90 -42.53 -13.78
C ASP A 357 -8.71 -41.37 -14.79
N PRO A 358 -7.82 -40.39 -14.52
CA PRO A 358 -7.47 -39.33 -15.48
C PRO A 358 -7.08 -39.83 -16.87
N LYS A 359 -6.56 -41.05 -17.00
CA LYS A 359 -6.20 -41.65 -18.29
C LYS A 359 -7.40 -41.91 -19.20
N GLU A 360 -8.60 -42.07 -18.64
CA GLU A 360 -9.84 -42.25 -19.40
C GLU A 360 -10.12 -41.05 -20.33
N ALA A 361 -9.64 -39.85 -19.98
CA ALA A 361 -9.80 -38.65 -20.80
C ALA A 361 -9.15 -38.76 -22.20
N ARG A 362 -8.20 -39.68 -22.40
CA ARG A 362 -7.54 -39.96 -23.68
C ARG A 362 -7.58 -41.44 -24.08
N ALA A 363 -8.22 -42.30 -23.29
CA ALA A 363 -8.33 -43.71 -23.59
C ALA A 363 -9.18 -43.94 -24.85
N GLY A 364 -8.67 -44.75 -25.77
CA GLY A 364 -9.38 -45.16 -26.99
C GLY A 364 -9.51 -44.09 -28.07
N ILE A 365 -8.89 -42.91 -27.91
CA ILE A 365 -8.96 -41.83 -28.88
C ILE A 365 -7.57 -41.38 -29.34
N GLN A 366 -7.46 -41.04 -30.62
CA GLN A 366 -6.28 -40.39 -31.18
C GLN A 366 -6.55 -38.89 -31.32
N GLU A 367 -5.83 -38.07 -30.55
CA GLU A 367 -5.93 -36.61 -30.62
C GLU A 367 -5.34 -36.08 -31.93
N VAL A 368 -6.09 -35.23 -32.63
CA VAL A 368 -5.69 -34.65 -33.93
C VAL A 368 -5.33 -33.18 -33.80
N HIS A 369 -6.14 -32.44 -33.04
CA HIS A 369 -5.97 -31.01 -32.77
C HIS A 369 -6.75 -30.63 -31.52
N PHE A 370 -6.17 -29.73 -30.72
CA PHE A 370 -6.77 -29.15 -29.53
C PHE A 370 -6.82 -27.63 -29.69
N LEU A 371 -8.03 -27.08 -29.67
CA LEU A 371 -8.27 -25.63 -29.66
C LEU A 371 -8.20 -25.13 -28.21
N PRO A 372 -7.16 -24.36 -27.83
CA PRO A 372 -7.02 -23.83 -26.47
C PRO A 372 -8.07 -22.76 -26.16
N PHE A 373 -8.18 -22.43 -24.87
CA PHE A 373 -9.14 -21.43 -24.41
C PHE A 373 -8.81 -20.04 -24.99
N ASN A 374 -9.81 -19.41 -25.61
CA ASN A 374 -9.72 -18.02 -26.06
C ASN A 374 -10.72 -17.16 -25.26
N PRO A 375 -10.30 -16.04 -24.63
CA PRO A 375 -11.20 -15.13 -23.91
C PRO A 375 -12.36 -14.56 -24.74
N VAL A 376 -12.22 -14.51 -26.08
CA VAL A 376 -13.27 -14.04 -26.99
C VAL A 376 -14.28 -15.13 -27.29
N GLU A 377 -13.84 -16.34 -27.67
CA GLU A 377 -14.73 -17.47 -27.95
C GLU A 377 -15.27 -18.15 -26.68
N LYS A 378 -14.58 -17.98 -25.55
CA LYS A 378 -14.87 -18.55 -24.22
C LYS A 378 -15.14 -20.06 -24.24
N ARG A 379 -14.43 -20.79 -25.10
CA ARG A 379 -14.54 -22.25 -25.24
C ARG A 379 -13.18 -22.90 -25.51
N THR A 380 -13.15 -24.21 -25.32
CA THR A 380 -12.08 -25.12 -25.74
C THR A 380 -12.70 -26.23 -26.57
N ALA A 381 -11.94 -26.82 -27.47
CA ALA A 381 -12.41 -27.96 -28.26
C ALA A 381 -11.28 -28.94 -28.53
N ILE A 382 -11.64 -30.21 -28.62
CA ILE A 382 -10.73 -31.28 -29.08
C ILE A 382 -11.33 -31.92 -30.32
N THR A 383 -10.50 -32.14 -31.32
CA THR A 383 -10.79 -32.97 -32.49
C THR A 383 -10.01 -34.27 -32.35
N TYR A 384 -10.71 -35.40 -32.39
CA TYR A 384 -10.12 -36.72 -32.19
C TYR A 384 -10.74 -37.78 -33.10
N ILE A 385 -10.00 -38.85 -33.32
CA ILE A 385 -10.43 -40.04 -34.05
C ILE A 385 -10.75 -41.11 -33.01
N ASP A 386 -11.96 -41.67 -33.07
CA ASP A 386 -12.37 -42.75 -32.18
C ASP A 386 -11.86 -44.12 -32.69
N SER A 387 -12.04 -45.18 -31.91
CA SER A 387 -11.61 -46.54 -32.28
C SER A 387 -12.19 -47.03 -33.61
N ASP A 388 -13.36 -46.51 -34.00
CA ASP A 388 -14.06 -46.84 -35.24
C ASP A 388 -13.57 -46.04 -36.46
N GLY A 389 -12.54 -45.21 -36.29
CA GLY A 389 -11.97 -44.37 -37.35
C GLY A 389 -12.79 -43.12 -37.71
N THR A 390 -13.89 -42.88 -37.00
CA THR A 390 -14.74 -41.70 -37.17
C THR A 390 -14.15 -40.48 -36.47
N TRP A 391 -14.23 -39.32 -37.13
CA TRP A 391 -13.75 -38.06 -36.56
C TRP A 391 -14.85 -37.40 -35.74
N HIS A 392 -14.51 -37.09 -34.50
CA HIS A 392 -15.39 -36.42 -33.54
C HIS A 392 -14.75 -35.14 -33.04
N ARG A 393 -15.61 -34.18 -32.69
CA ARG A 393 -15.21 -32.95 -32.03
C ARG A 393 -16.05 -32.75 -30.77
N ALA A 394 -15.39 -32.53 -29.64
CA ALA A 394 -16.03 -32.19 -28.38
C ALA A 394 -15.60 -30.79 -27.95
N SER A 395 -16.52 -30.01 -27.40
CA SER A 395 -16.24 -28.65 -26.93
C SER A 395 -16.88 -28.40 -25.58
N LYS A 396 -16.20 -27.61 -24.76
CA LYS A 396 -16.72 -27.08 -23.50
C LYS A 396 -16.47 -25.57 -23.44
N GLY A 397 -17.35 -24.84 -22.77
CA GLY A 397 -17.20 -23.40 -22.64
C GLY A 397 -18.31 -22.70 -21.88
N ALA A 398 -18.31 -21.38 -21.95
CA ALA A 398 -19.38 -20.56 -21.41
C ALA A 398 -20.73 -20.99 -22.01
N PRO A 399 -21.78 -21.23 -21.20
CA PRO A 399 -23.03 -21.78 -21.69
C PRO A 399 -23.66 -20.97 -22.83
N GLU A 400 -23.62 -19.65 -22.76
CA GLU A 400 -24.13 -18.75 -23.82
C GLU A 400 -23.46 -19.01 -25.17
N GLN A 401 -22.14 -19.20 -25.18
CA GLN A 401 -21.37 -19.45 -26.41
C GLN A 401 -21.64 -20.86 -26.95
N ILE A 402 -21.81 -21.84 -26.07
CA ILE A 402 -22.15 -23.21 -26.47
C ILE A 402 -23.61 -23.31 -26.98
N ILE A 403 -24.53 -22.53 -26.41
CA ILE A 403 -25.93 -22.41 -26.87
C ILE A 403 -25.97 -21.84 -28.28
N GLU A 404 -25.19 -20.78 -28.53
CA GLU A 404 -25.06 -20.15 -29.86
C GLU A 404 -24.41 -21.11 -30.87
N LEU A 405 -23.35 -21.81 -30.46
CA LEU A 405 -22.67 -22.82 -31.28
C LEU A 405 -23.61 -23.96 -31.71
N CYS A 406 -24.50 -24.39 -30.82
CA CYS A 406 -25.50 -25.42 -31.11
C CYS A 406 -26.76 -24.88 -31.82
N ASN A 407 -26.84 -23.56 -32.04
CA ASN A 407 -27.99 -22.87 -32.62
C ASN A 407 -29.33 -23.28 -31.98
N LEU A 408 -29.35 -23.39 -30.64
CA LEU A 408 -30.52 -23.76 -29.85
C LEU A 408 -31.63 -22.70 -29.96
N LYS A 409 -32.86 -23.11 -30.29
CA LYS A 409 -34.02 -22.23 -30.48
C LYS A 409 -35.23 -22.66 -29.64
N GLY A 410 -36.12 -21.70 -29.38
CA GLY A 410 -37.42 -21.94 -28.73
C GLY A 410 -37.32 -22.39 -27.26
N ASP A 411 -38.11 -23.38 -26.89
CA ASP A 411 -38.25 -23.85 -25.49
C ASP A 411 -36.99 -24.51 -24.93
N ALA A 412 -36.17 -25.13 -25.78
CA ALA A 412 -34.92 -25.74 -25.34
C ALA A 412 -33.94 -24.69 -24.77
N LYS A 413 -33.82 -23.53 -25.44
CA LYS A 413 -33.00 -22.41 -24.96
C LYS A 413 -33.53 -21.86 -23.63
N LYS A 414 -34.84 -21.67 -23.49
CA LYS A 414 -35.47 -21.20 -22.24
C LYS A 414 -35.20 -22.16 -21.08
N ARG A 415 -35.30 -23.47 -21.31
CA ARG A 415 -35.04 -24.49 -20.30
C ARG A 415 -33.58 -24.45 -19.83
N VAL A 416 -32.63 -24.30 -20.75
CA VAL A 416 -31.20 -24.18 -20.40
C VAL A 416 -30.94 -22.94 -19.56
N HIS A 417 -31.47 -21.77 -19.94
CA HIS A 417 -31.34 -20.54 -19.13
C HIS A 417 -31.93 -20.70 -17.73
N ALA A 418 -33.11 -21.29 -17.60
CA ALA A 418 -33.72 -21.50 -16.28
C ALA A 418 -32.85 -22.37 -15.34
N ILE A 419 -32.15 -23.37 -15.88
CA ILE A 419 -31.20 -24.18 -15.09
C ILE A 419 -29.93 -23.37 -14.76
N ILE A 420 -29.41 -22.57 -15.70
CA ILE A 420 -28.27 -21.68 -15.46
C ILE A 420 -28.58 -20.73 -14.29
N ASP A 421 -29.77 -20.12 -14.28
CA ASP A 421 -30.21 -19.22 -13.22
C ASP A 421 -30.34 -19.97 -11.88
N LYS A 422 -30.90 -21.19 -11.89
CA LYS A 422 -30.99 -22.04 -10.69
C LYS A 422 -29.61 -22.43 -10.14
N PHE A 423 -28.61 -22.63 -10.99
CA PHE A 423 -27.23 -22.82 -10.56
C PHE A 423 -26.65 -21.53 -9.97
N ALA A 424 -26.90 -20.39 -10.61
CA ALA A 424 -26.43 -19.10 -10.17
C ALA A 424 -26.99 -18.70 -8.79
N GLU A 425 -28.28 -18.96 -8.52
CA GLU A 425 -28.92 -18.77 -7.22
C GLU A 425 -28.25 -19.57 -6.08
N ARG A 426 -27.67 -20.73 -6.43
CA ARG A 426 -26.92 -21.57 -5.48
C ARG A 426 -25.43 -21.21 -5.39
N GLY A 427 -24.98 -20.21 -6.16
CA GLY A 427 -23.58 -19.80 -6.25
C GLY A 427 -22.72 -20.73 -7.10
N LEU A 428 -23.33 -21.48 -8.01
CA LEU A 428 -22.65 -22.43 -8.89
C LEU A 428 -22.45 -21.80 -10.27
N ARG A 429 -21.23 -21.83 -10.78
CA ARG A 429 -20.91 -21.42 -12.15
C ARG A 429 -21.32 -22.54 -13.11
N SER A 430 -21.93 -22.20 -14.24
CA SER A 430 -22.38 -23.17 -15.23
C SER A 430 -21.35 -23.35 -16.36
N LEU A 431 -21.15 -24.58 -16.82
CA LEU A 431 -20.28 -24.92 -17.96
C LEU A 431 -21.07 -25.75 -18.98
N GLY A 432 -21.12 -25.29 -20.23
CA GLY A 432 -21.80 -26.01 -21.32
C GLY A 432 -20.86 -26.98 -22.01
N VAL A 433 -21.39 -28.14 -22.42
CA VAL A 433 -20.67 -29.15 -23.22
C VAL A 433 -21.45 -29.43 -24.49
N ALA A 434 -20.73 -29.51 -25.60
CA ALA A 434 -21.28 -29.85 -26.91
C ALA A 434 -20.40 -30.86 -27.64
N ARG A 435 -21.01 -31.60 -28.57
CA ARG A 435 -20.30 -32.55 -29.44
C ARG A 435 -20.76 -32.43 -30.89
N GLN A 436 -19.92 -32.90 -31.80
CA GLN A 436 -20.15 -32.85 -33.23
C GLN A 436 -19.39 -34.01 -33.90
N THR A 437 -19.86 -34.47 -35.05
CA THR A 437 -19.11 -35.36 -35.95
C THR A 437 -18.50 -34.54 -37.10
N VAL A 438 -17.34 -34.96 -37.60
CA VAL A 438 -16.65 -34.30 -38.73
C VAL A 438 -16.58 -35.29 -39.91
N PRO A 439 -17.61 -35.32 -40.79
CA PRO A 439 -17.69 -36.32 -41.86
C PRO A 439 -16.55 -36.22 -42.88
N GLU A 440 -16.03 -35.01 -43.10
CA GLU A 440 -15.00 -34.72 -44.10
C GLU A 440 -13.58 -35.11 -43.66
N ALA A 441 -13.40 -35.66 -42.45
CA ALA A 441 -12.14 -36.18 -41.91
C ALA A 441 -10.91 -35.25 -42.10
N THR A 442 -11.15 -33.93 -42.06
CA THR A 442 -10.13 -32.89 -42.23
C THR A 442 -10.16 -31.93 -41.04
N LYS A 443 -8.98 -31.44 -40.64
CA LYS A 443 -8.83 -30.57 -39.45
C LYS A 443 -9.59 -29.25 -39.59
N GLU A 444 -9.54 -28.66 -40.78
CA GLU A 444 -10.09 -27.34 -41.11
C GLU A 444 -11.61 -27.35 -41.39
N SER A 445 -12.22 -28.54 -41.53
CA SER A 445 -13.65 -28.64 -41.81
C SER A 445 -14.49 -28.13 -40.63
N ALA A 446 -15.56 -27.41 -40.99
CA ALA A 446 -16.55 -26.91 -40.05
C ALA A 446 -17.29 -28.06 -39.35
N GLY A 447 -17.37 -29.25 -39.96
CA GLY A 447 -18.08 -30.44 -39.45
C GLY A 447 -19.62 -30.36 -39.57
N GLY A 448 -20.34 -31.29 -38.94
CA GLY A 448 -21.82 -31.33 -38.91
C GLY A 448 -22.50 -30.31 -37.96
N PRO A 449 -23.80 -30.42 -37.65
CA PRO A 449 -24.40 -29.56 -36.64
C PRO A 449 -23.93 -29.94 -35.22
N TRP A 450 -23.60 -28.95 -34.38
CA TRP A 450 -23.26 -29.17 -32.97
C TRP A 450 -24.50 -29.60 -32.17
N GLN A 451 -24.31 -30.59 -31.30
CA GLN A 451 -25.31 -31.07 -30.37
C GLN A 451 -24.98 -30.57 -28.95
N PHE A 452 -25.94 -29.93 -28.30
CA PHE A 452 -25.82 -29.53 -26.90
C PHE A 452 -25.98 -30.77 -26.01
N VAL A 453 -24.92 -31.15 -25.31
CA VAL A 453 -24.84 -32.42 -24.59
C VAL A 453 -25.36 -32.28 -23.16
N GLY A 454 -24.84 -31.30 -22.42
CA GLY A 454 -25.14 -31.15 -21.00
C GLY A 454 -24.60 -29.85 -20.40
N LEU A 455 -25.04 -29.60 -19.17
CA LEU A 455 -24.61 -28.46 -18.35
C LEU A 455 -24.03 -28.97 -17.03
N LEU A 456 -22.81 -28.55 -16.71
CA LEU A 456 -22.12 -28.92 -15.47
C LEU A 456 -22.12 -27.74 -14.49
N PRO A 457 -22.50 -27.95 -13.22
CA PRO A 457 -22.32 -26.95 -12.16
C PRO A 457 -20.93 -27.06 -11.56
N LEU A 458 -20.17 -25.97 -11.65
CA LEU A 458 -18.87 -25.76 -11.03
C LEU A 458 -19.05 -24.96 -9.74
N PHE A 459 -18.56 -25.51 -8.63
CA PHE A 459 -18.51 -24.81 -7.36
C PHE A 459 -17.08 -24.36 -7.05
N ASP A 460 -16.92 -23.08 -6.71
CA ASP A 460 -15.66 -22.51 -6.26
C ASP A 460 -15.75 -22.23 -4.75
N PRO A 461 -15.15 -23.07 -3.89
CA PRO A 461 -15.28 -22.91 -2.46
C PRO A 461 -14.56 -21.64 -1.96
N PRO A 462 -15.18 -20.86 -1.05
CA PRO A 462 -14.49 -19.77 -0.38
C PRO A 462 -13.34 -20.32 0.47
N ARG A 463 -12.28 -19.52 0.67
CA ARG A 463 -11.21 -19.94 1.58
C ARG A 463 -11.71 -19.92 3.02
N HIS A 464 -11.13 -20.79 3.86
CA HIS A 464 -11.50 -20.93 5.26
C HIS A 464 -11.21 -19.65 6.08
N ASP A 465 -10.18 -18.90 5.69
CA ASP A 465 -9.70 -17.68 6.35
C ASP A 465 -10.31 -16.39 5.79
N SER A 466 -10.88 -16.41 4.57
CA SER A 466 -11.39 -15.21 3.91
C SER A 466 -12.45 -14.47 4.73
N ALA A 467 -13.43 -15.19 5.31
CA ALA A 467 -14.51 -14.56 6.07
C ALA A 467 -14.01 -13.83 7.34
N GLU A 468 -13.08 -14.45 8.09
CA GLU A 468 -12.44 -13.80 9.23
C GLU A 468 -11.57 -12.62 8.80
N THR A 469 -10.84 -12.80 7.70
CA THR A 469 -9.96 -11.77 7.14
C THR A 469 -10.72 -10.54 6.68
N ILE A 470 -11.89 -10.70 6.05
CA ILE A 470 -12.78 -9.59 5.67
C ILE A 470 -13.22 -8.81 6.90
N ARG A 471 -13.63 -9.50 7.98
CA ARG A 471 -13.99 -8.84 9.24
C ARG A 471 -12.79 -8.10 9.84
N ARG A 472 -11.60 -8.70 9.79
CA ARG A 472 -10.36 -8.06 10.26
C ARG A 472 -10.00 -6.84 9.42
N ALA A 473 -10.16 -6.89 8.11
CA ALA A 473 -9.96 -5.75 7.21
C ALA A 473 -10.92 -4.61 7.56
N LEU A 474 -12.20 -4.92 7.78
CA LEU A 474 -13.21 -3.94 8.17
C LEU A 474 -12.90 -3.29 9.53
N ASN A 475 -12.48 -4.09 10.52
CA ASN A 475 -12.01 -3.58 11.82
C ASN A 475 -10.77 -2.68 11.70
N LEU A 476 -10.00 -2.83 10.63
CA LEU A 476 -8.85 -1.99 10.29
C LEU A 476 -9.23 -0.79 9.40
N GLY A 477 -10.52 -0.56 9.16
CA GLY A 477 -11.02 0.51 8.31
C GLY A 477 -10.70 0.31 6.83
N VAL A 478 -10.50 -0.94 6.38
CA VAL A 478 -10.35 -1.30 4.97
C VAL A 478 -11.65 -1.96 4.49
N ASN A 479 -12.38 -1.28 3.61
CA ASN A 479 -13.58 -1.83 2.99
C ASN A 479 -13.19 -2.76 1.84
N VAL A 480 -13.58 -4.04 1.94
CA VAL A 480 -13.30 -5.04 0.90
C VAL A 480 -14.49 -5.08 -0.07
N LYS A 481 -14.24 -4.77 -1.34
CA LYS A 481 -15.22 -4.81 -2.43
C LYS A 481 -14.94 -5.98 -3.35
N MET A 482 -15.93 -6.85 -3.57
CA MET A 482 -15.78 -7.98 -4.49
C MET A 482 -15.87 -7.49 -5.94
N ILE A 483 -14.91 -7.87 -6.78
CA ILE A 483 -14.95 -7.69 -8.23
C ILE A 483 -15.02 -9.06 -8.87
N THR A 484 -16.04 -9.33 -9.68
CA THR A 484 -16.17 -10.63 -10.35
C THR A 484 -16.73 -10.51 -11.76
N GLY A 485 -16.24 -11.35 -12.67
CA GLY A 485 -16.84 -11.57 -13.99
C GLY A 485 -18.07 -12.48 -13.96
N ASP A 486 -18.37 -13.12 -12.82
CA ASP A 486 -19.58 -13.94 -12.66
C ASP A 486 -20.84 -13.09 -12.63
N GLN A 487 -21.99 -13.73 -12.88
CA GLN A 487 -23.29 -13.10 -12.73
C GLN A 487 -23.55 -12.63 -11.29
N LEU A 488 -24.41 -11.61 -11.16
CA LEU A 488 -24.72 -10.98 -9.88
C LEU A 488 -25.25 -11.96 -8.82
N ALA A 489 -26.06 -12.94 -9.21
CA ALA A 489 -26.59 -13.94 -8.29
C ALA A 489 -25.46 -14.76 -7.62
N ILE A 490 -24.45 -15.19 -8.39
CA ILE A 490 -23.28 -15.91 -7.89
C ILE A 490 -22.45 -15.03 -6.96
N GLY A 491 -22.23 -13.77 -7.36
CA GLY A 491 -21.52 -12.79 -6.54
C GLY A 491 -22.20 -12.56 -5.19
N LYS A 492 -23.52 -12.32 -5.19
CA LYS A 492 -24.32 -12.13 -3.96
C LYS A 492 -24.31 -13.35 -3.06
N GLU A 493 -24.46 -14.55 -3.62
CA GLU A 493 -24.42 -15.78 -2.81
C GLU A 493 -23.03 -16.03 -2.21
N THR A 494 -21.97 -15.78 -2.97
CA THR A 494 -20.59 -15.87 -2.49
C THR A 494 -20.33 -14.81 -1.39
N GLY A 495 -20.77 -13.58 -1.61
CA GLY A 495 -20.68 -12.47 -0.65
C GLY A 495 -21.44 -12.76 0.64
N ARG A 496 -22.62 -13.38 0.55
CA ARG A 496 -23.41 -13.82 1.71
C ARG A 496 -22.66 -14.86 2.55
N ARG A 497 -22.02 -15.85 1.91
CA ARG A 497 -21.22 -16.87 2.61
C ARG A 497 -19.95 -16.31 3.25
N LEU A 498 -19.30 -15.36 2.59
CA LEU A 498 -18.10 -14.68 3.08
C LEU A 498 -18.39 -13.62 4.15
N GLY A 499 -19.64 -13.15 4.25
CA GLY A 499 -20.03 -12.09 5.18
C GLY A 499 -19.64 -10.68 4.74
N MET A 500 -19.51 -10.43 3.43
CA MET A 500 -19.23 -9.10 2.86
C MET A 500 -20.47 -8.22 2.70
N GLY A 501 -21.66 -8.80 2.82
CA GLY A 501 -22.92 -8.14 2.44
C GLY A 501 -23.39 -8.54 1.04
N THR A 502 -24.60 -8.10 0.70
CA THR A 502 -25.27 -8.42 -0.57
C THR A 502 -25.60 -7.16 -1.38
N ASN A 503 -25.11 -5.98 -0.97
CA ASN A 503 -25.32 -4.72 -1.68
C ASN A 503 -24.38 -4.63 -2.89
N MET A 504 -24.55 -5.55 -3.83
CA MET A 504 -23.74 -5.67 -5.05
C MET A 504 -24.55 -5.28 -6.28
N TYR A 505 -23.87 -4.71 -7.26
CA TYR A 505 -24.48 -4.19 -8.48
C TYR A 505 -23.85 -4.82 -9.74
N PRO A 506 -24.61 -4.96 -10.83
CA PRO A 506 -24.06 -5.41 -12.10
C PRO A 506 -23.22 -4.29 -12.74
N SER A 507 -22.28 -4.63 -13.62
CA SER A 507 -21.46 -3.62 -14.29
C SER A 507 -22.25 -2.70 -15.22
N SER A 508 -23.41 -3.12 -15.73
CA SER A 508 -24.31 -2.27 -16.54
C SER A 508 -24.84 -1.06 -15.76
N ALA A 509 -24.98 -1.17 -14.44
CA ALA A 509 -25.36 -0.05 -13.58
C ALA A 509 -24.29 1.06 -13.55
N LEU A 510 -23.03 0.75 -13.87
CA LEU A 510 -21.92 1.70 -13.92
C LEU A 510 -21.91 2.53 -15.21
N LEU A 511 -22.49 2.01 -16.30
CA LEU A 511 -22.54 2.66 -17.61
C LEU A 511 -23.69 3.67 -17.74
N GLY A 512 -24.56 3.79 -16.73
CA GLY A 512 -25.71 4.69 -16.74
C GLY A 512 -26.84 4.26 -17.69
N GLU A 513 -26.76 3.08 -18.30
CA GLU A 513 -27.75 2.55 -19.25
C GLU A 513 -29.04 2.05 -18.55
N SER A 514 -28.97 1.67 -17.27
CA SER A 514 -30.14 1.28 -16.46
C SER A 514 -30.55 2.40 -15.52
N LYS A 515 -31.37 3.35 -15.99
CA LYS A 515 -31.97 4.41 -15.16
C LYS A 515 -33.02 3.87 -14.16
N ASP A 516 -33.53 2.66 -14.35
CA ASP A 516 -34.69 2.17 -13.61
C ASP A 516 -34.37 1.50 -12.26
N ASP A 517 -33.12 1.09 -12.00
CA ASP A 517 -32.78 0.22 -10.85
C ASP A 517 -31.76 0.82 -9.86
N THR A 518 -31.29 2.06 -10.10
CA THR A 518 -30.22 2.71 -9.30
C THR A 518 -30.72 3.63 -8.17
N GLY A 519 -32.02 3.66 -7.90
CA GLY A 519 -32.61 4.41 -6.77
C GLY A 519 -32.32 5.92 -6.78
N GLY A 520 -31.91 6.49 -7.93
CA GLY A 520 -31.60 7.92 -8.10
C GLY A 520 -30.27 8.38 -7.49
N LEU A 521 -29.40 7.49 -7.02
CA LEU A 521 -28.08 7.87 -6.51
C LEU A 521 -27.09 8.18 -7.65
N PRO A 522 -26.22 9.20 -7.52
CA PRO A 522 -25.10 9.39 -8.43
C PRO A 522 -24.22 8.14 -8.48
N ILE A 523 -23.73 7.77 -9.68
CA ILE A 523 -22.92 6.56 -9.91
C ILE A 523 -21.72 6.50 -8.95
N ASP A 524 -21.06 7.64 -8.70
CA ASP A 524 -19.90 7.70 -7.80
C ASP A 524 -20.26 7.34 -6.34
N GLU A 525 -21.44 7.75 -5.87
CA GLU A 525 -21.91 7.43 -4.51
C GLU A 525 -22.40 5.97 -4.42
N LEU A 526 -22.96 5.44 -5.51
CA LEU A 526 -23.31 4.03 -5.63
C LEU A 526 -22.04 3.16 -5.55
N ILE A 527 -20.98 3.54 -6.28
CA ILE A 527 -19.71 2.80 -6.28
C ILE A 527 -19.09 2.77 -4.86
N GLU A 528 -19.12 3.91 -4.18
CA GLU A 528 -18.60 4.07 -2.83
C GLU A 528 -19.36 3.17 -1.82
N LYS A 529 -20.70 3.08 -1.94
CA LYS A 529 -21.55 2.28 -1.04
C LYS A 529 -21.70 0.81 -1.40
N ALA A 530 -21.30 0.40 -2.61
CA ALA A 530 -21.43 -0.98 -3.07
C ALA A 530 -20.45 -1.91 -2.36
N ASP A 531 -20.90 -3.12 -1.99
CA ASP A 531 -20.06 -4.18 -1.43
C ASP A 531 -19.33 -4.98 -2.53
N GLY A 532 -19.73 -4.80 -3.78
CA GLY A 532 -19.10 -5.45 -4.92
C GLY A 532 -19.81 -5.24 -6.25
N PHE A 533 -19.14 -5.67 -7.30
CA PHE A 533 -19.60 -5.56 -8.68
C PHE A 533 -19.47 -6.91 -9.38
N ALA A 534 -20.50 -7.25 -10.14
CA ALA A 534 -20.60 -8.51 -10.88
C ALA A 534 -20.74 -8.28 -12.38
N GLY A 535 -20.38 -9.27 -13.19
CA GLY A 535 -20.32 -9.17 -14.65
C GLY A 535 -19.27 -8.17 -15.15
N VAL A 536 -18.22 -7.93 -14.35
CA VAL A 536 -17.28 -6.84 -14.58
C VAL A 536 -16.30 -7.22 -15.70
N PHE A 537 -16.28 -6.39 -16.75
CA PHE A 537 -15.29 -6.48 -17.82
C PHE A 537 -14.01 -5.72 -17.45
N PRO A 538 -12.88 -5.96 -18.13
CA PRO A 538 -11.59 -5.34 -17.81
C PRO A 538 -11.64 -3.80 -17.77
N GLU A 539 -12.37 -3.19 -18.70
CA GLU A 539 -12.57 -1.73 -18.78
C GLU A 539 -13.34 -1.20 -17.56
N HIS A 540 -14.34 -1.96 -17.09
CA HIS A 540 -15.11 -1.63 -15.90
C HIS A 540 -14.26 -1.71 -14.64
N LYS A 541 -13.32 -2.68 -14.54
CA LYS A 541 -12.38 -2.74 -13.40
C LYS A 541 -11.55 -1.46 -13.31
N TYR A 542 -11.03 -0.97 -14.43
CA TYR A 542 -10.28 0.28 -14.50
C TYR A 542 -11.12 1.48 -14.06
N GLU A 543 -12.35 1.61 -14.58
CA GLU A 543 -13.22 2.73 -14.25
C GLU A 543 -13.65 2.73 -12.77
N ILE A 544 -13.97 1.56 -12.19
CA ILE A 544 -14.30 1.44 -10.75
C ILE A 544 -13.15 1.99 -9.89
N VAL A 545 -11.92 1.55 -10.16
CA VAL A 545 -10.73 2.01 -9.42
C VAL A 545 -10.53 3.52 -9.59
N LYS A 546 -10.64 4.02 -10.82
CA LYS A 546 -10.49 5.44 -11.13
C LYS A 546 -11.52 6.30 -10.38
N ARG A 547 -12.79 5.88 -10.34
CA ARG A 547 -13.86 6.61 -9.62
C ARG A 547 -13.63 6.62 -8.11
N LEU A 548 -13.18 5.51 -7.53
CA LEU A 548 -12.80 5.45 -6.12
C LEU A 548 -11.65 6.41 -5.80
N GLN A 549 -10.64 6.48 -6.67
CA GLN A 549 -9.53 7.42 -6.55
C GLN A 549 -9.96 8.88 -6.67
N GLU A 550 -10.87 9.20 -7.60
CA GLU A 550 -11.44 10.56 -7.75
C GLU A 550 -12.21 11.01 -6.50
N ARG A 551 -12.76 10.05 -5.75
CA ARG A 551 -13.38 10.27 -4.42
C ARG A 551 -12.37 10.33 -3.27
N LYS A 552 -11.08 10.29 -3.57
CA LYS A 552 -9.93 10.36 -2.63
C LYS A 552 -9.76 9.12 -1.75
N HIS A 553 -10.33 7.98 -2.14
CA HIS A 553 -9.97 6.69 -1.54
C HIS A 553 -8.59 6.25 -2.04
N ILE A 554 -7.82 5.61 -1.16
CA ILE A 554 -6.56 4.94 -1.52
C ILE A 554 -6.92 3.51 -1.85
N CYS A 555 -7.02 3.22 -3.15
CA CYS A 555 -7.59 1.99 -3.66
C CYS A 555 -6.49 0.95 -3.90
N GLY A 556 -6.55 -0.14 -3.15
CA GLY A 556 -5.83 -1.36 -3.49
C GLY A 556 -6.66 -2.23 -4.43
N MET A 557 -6.04 -2.85 -5.43
CA MET A 557 -6.71 -3.80 -6.31
C MET A 557 -5.92 -5.09 -6.44
N THR A 558 -6.60 -6.23 -6.34
CA THR A 558 -6.00 -7.54 -6.65
C THR A 558 -6.34 -7.98 -8.06
N GLY A 559 -5.44 -8.69 -8.72
CA GLY A 559 -5.69 -9.28 -10.04
C GLY A 559 -4.74 -10.44 -10.35
N ASP A 560 -5.16 -11.30 -11.26
CA ASP A 560 -4.44 -12.52 -11.67
C ASP A 560 -4.12 -12.53 -13.18
N GLY A 561 -4.99 -11.96 -14.00
CA GLY A 561 -4.91 -12.06 -15.46
C GLY A 561 -4.31 -10.85 -16.18
N VAL A 562 -3.98 -11.07 -17.46
CA VAL A 562 -3.57 -10.05 -18.44
C VAL A 562 -4.56 -8.91 -18.60
N ASN A 563 -5.82 -9.18 -18.28
CA ASN A 563 -6.93 -8.26 -18.37
C ASN A 563 -6.96 -7.25 -17.20
N ASP A 564 -6.34 -7.61 -16.08
CA ASP A 564 -6.35 -6.78 -14.87
C ASP A 564 -5.18 -5.79 -14.86
N ALA A 565 -4.18 -6.01 -15.70
CA ALA A 565 -2.98 -5.18 -15.79
C ALA A 565 -3.26 -3.66 -15.89
N PRO A 566 -4.23 -3.16 -16.71
CA PRO A 566 -4.54 -1.74 -16.74
C PRO A 566 -5.09 -1.21 -15.42
N ALA A 567 -5.96 -1.99 -14.76
CA ALA A 567 -6.61 -1.60 -13.52
C ALA A 567 -5.64 -1.70 -12.32
N LEU A 568 -4.77 -2.72 -12.29
CA LEU A 568 -3.66 -2.86 -11.34
C LEU A 568 -2.68 -1.68 -11.42
N LYS A 569 -2.31 -1.26 -12.64
CA LYS A 569 -1.41 -0.11 -12.85
C LYS A 569 -2.07 1.22 -12.49
N ARG A 570 -3.41 1.30 -12.58
CA ARG A 570 -4.17 2.50 -12.21
C ARG A 570 -4.36 2.62 -10.71
N ALA A 571 -4.55 1.50 -10.02
CA ALA A 571 -4.71 1.46 -8.57
C ALA A 571 -3.53 2.13 -7.85
N ASP A 572 -3.78 2.68 -6.67
CA ASP A 572 -2.70 3.23 -5.83
C ASP A 572 -1.77 2.10 -5.39
N ILE A 573 -2.33 0.92 -5.14
CA ILE A 573 -1.61 -0.33 -4.91
C ILE A 573 -2.16 -1.42 -5.81
N GLY A 574 -1.43 -1.75 -6.88
CA GLY A 574 -1.68 -2.97 -7.65
C GLY A 574 -1.09 -4.20 -6.94
N ILE A 575 -1.92 -5.21 -6.66
CA ILE A 575 -1.53 -6.46 -5.98
C ILE A 575 -1.72 -7.64 -6.95
N ALA A 576 -0.62 -8.27 -7.36
CA ALA A 576 -0.69 -9.53 -8.11
C ALA A 576 -0.74 -10.72 -7.13
N VAL A 577 -1.63 -11.66 -7.37
CA VAL A 577 -1.69 -12.93 -6.62
C VAL A 577 -0.54 -13.87 -7.02
N ASP A 578 -0.30 -14.91 -6.23
CA ASP A 578 0.80 -15.87 -6.44
C ASP A 578 0.74 -16.55 -7.81
N ASP A 579 -0.44 -17.06 -8.19
CA ASP A 579 -0.70 -17.68 -9.50
C ASP A 579 -0.95 -16.67 -10.63
N ALA A 580 -0.58 -15.39 -10.46
CA ALA A 580 -0.83 -14.36 -11.46
C ALA A 580 0.07 -14.50 -12.69
N THR A 581 -0.48 -14.15 -13.85
CA THR A 581 0.26 -14.02 -15.11
C THR A 581 1.44 -13.06 -14.98
N ASP A 582 2.50 -13.28 -15.74
CA ASP A 582 3.68 -12.39 -15.74
C ASP A 582 3.29 -10.94 -16.07
N ALA A 583 2.28 -10.75 -16.93
CA ALA A 583 1.72 -9.44 -17.24
C ALA A 583 1.11 -8.74 -16.01
N ALA A 584 0.32 -9.46 -15.20
CA ALA A 584 -0.27 -8.92 -13.98
C ALA A 584 0.81 -8.61 -12.93
N ARG A 585 1.78 -9.52 -12.72
CA ARG A 585 2.95 -9.31 -11.86
C ARG A 585 3.77 -8.09 -12.32
N GLY A 586 3.96 -7.94 -13.62
CA GLY A 586 4.65 -6.82 -14.25
C GLY A 586 3.96 -5.46 -14.02
N ALA A 587 2.63 -5.44 -14.06
CA ALA A 587 1.81 -4.25 -13.85
C ALA A 587 1.59 -3.87 -12.37
N SER A 588 1.72 -4.84 -11.45
CA SER A 588 1.51 -4.64 -10.01
C SER A 588 2.69 -3.97 -9.30
N ASP A 589 2.40 -3.34 -8.16
CA ASP A 589 3.39 -2.75 -7.25
C ASP A 589 3.85 -3.74 -6.18
N ILE A 590 2.98 -4.70 -5.83
CA ILE A 590 3.22 -5.76 -4.86
C ILE A 590 2.80 -7.10 -5.47
N VAL A 591 3.65 -8.11 -5.31
CA VAL A 591 3.40 -9.48 -5.75
C VAL A 591 3.35 -10.38 -4.52
N LEU A 592 2.26 -11.12 -4.37
CA LEU A 592 2.14 -12.13 -3.32
C LEU A 592 2.84 -13.41 -3.76
N THR A 593 3.55 -14.07 -2.85
CA THR A 593 4.11 -15.42 -3.04
C THR A 593 3.34 -16.47 -2.26
N GLU A 594 2.30 -16.04 -1.55
CA GLU A 594 1.38 -16.90 -0.84
C GLU A 594 -0.05 -16.49 -1.23
N PRO A 595 -0.94 -17.44 -1.54
CA PRO A 595 -2.28 -17.12 -2.01
C PRO A 595 -3.22 -16.78 -0.85
N GLY A 596 -4.06 -15.76 -1.03
CA GLY A 596 -5.19 -15.46 -0.15
C GLY A 596 -5.21 -14.04 0.40
N LEU A 597 -6.41 -13.61 0.80
CA LEU A 597 -6.64 -12.26 1.34
C LEU A 597 -5.91 -12.00 2.68
N SER A 598 -5.64 -13.04 3.46
CA SER A 598 -5.02 -12.94 4.80
C SER A 598 -3.61 -12.38 4.74
N VAL A 599 -2.86 -12.70 3.69
CA VAL A 599 -1.53 -12.17 3.40
C VAL A 599 -1.61 -10.65 3.17
N ILE A 600 -2.60 -10.19 2.40
CA ILE A 600 -2.81 -8.76 2.14
C ILE A 600 -3.10 -8.00 3.43
N VAL A 601 -4.01 -8.51 4.27
CA VAL A 601 -4.35 -7.84 5.54
C VAL A 601 -3.17 -7.84 6.52
N SER A 602 -2.37 -8.90 6.53
CA SER A 602 -1.14 -8.97 7.32
C SER A 602 -0.09 -7.98 6.82
N ALA A 603 0.05 -7.85 5.50
CA ALA A 603 0.91 -6.86 4.85
C ALA A 603 0.46 -5.42 5.19
N VAL A 604 -0.85 -5.13 5.16
CA VAL A 604 -1.39 -3.82 5.57
C VAL A 604 -1.02 -3.49 7.02
N LEU A 605 -1.16 -4.44 7.95
CA LEU A 605 -0.77 -4.24 9.34
C LEU A 605 0.72 -3.95 9.51
N THR A 606 1.57 -4.72 8.83
CA THR A 606 3.02 -4.54 8.86
C THR A 606 3.40 -3.20 8.24
N SER A 607 2.83 -2.83 7.10
CA SER A 607 3.01 -1.53 6.43
C SER A 607 2.60 -0.37 7.32
N ARG A 608 1.45 -0.46 8.01
CA ARG A 608 1.04 0.56 9.00
C ARG A 608 2.02 0.66 10.16
N ALA A 609 2.58 -0.45 10.65
CA ALA A 609 3.58 -0.42 11.71
C ALA A 609 4.89 0.25 11.24
N ILE A 610 5.31 0.01 10.01
CA ILE A 610 6.48 0.67 9.38
C ILE A 610 6.21 2.17 9.21
N PHE A 611 5.03 2.52 8.68
CA PHE A 611 4.62 3.90 8.48
C PHE A 611 4.55 4.69 9.78
N GLN A 612 4.07 4.08 10.88
CA GLN A 612 4.10 4.73 12.20
C GLN A 612 5.52 5.05 12.65
N ARG A 613 6.51 4.17 12.42
CA ARG A 613 7.92 4.46 12.79
C ARG A 613 8.44 5.67 12.04
N MET A 614 8.14 5.75 10.74
CA MET A 614 8.49 6.89 9.91
C MET A 614 7.87 8.19 10.42
N LYS A 615 6.55 8.21 10.67
CA LYS A 615 5.84 9.38 11.21
C LYS A 615 6.39 9.81 12.57
N ASN A 616 6.61 8.87 13.48
CA ASN A 616 7.15 9.13 14.81
C ASN A 616 8.57 9.72 14.74
N TYR A 617 9.39 9.21 13.82
CA TYR A 617 10.72 9.74 13.57
C TYR A 617 10.68 11.15 12.97
N THR A 618 9.76 11.44 12.06
CA THR A 618 9.59 12.80 11.54
C THR A 618 9.20 13.78 12.64
N ILE A 619 8.26 13.42 13.52
CA ILE A 619 7.87 14.25 14.67
C ILE A 619 9.10 14.52 15.56
N TYR A 620 9.90 13.48 15.81
CA TYR A 620 11.13 13.57 16.57
C TYR A 620 12.15 14.53 15.94
N ALA A 621 12.46 14.37 14.65
CA ALA A 621 13.43 15.19 13.94
C ALA A 621 13.02 16.67 13.96
N VAL A 622 11.75 16.95 13.63
CA VAL A 622 11.20 18.31 13.67
C VAL A 622 11.27 18.90 15.09
N SER A 623 10.94 18.10 16.11
CA SER A 623 10.95 18.57 17.49
C SER A 623 12.35 18.90 18.00
N ILE A 624 13.38 18.11 17.63
CA ILE A 624 14.78 18.42 17.96
C ILE A 624 15.24 19.69 17.26
N THR A 625 14.95 19.85 15.96
CA THR A 625 15.33 21.08 15.25
C THR A 625 14.76 22.31 15.94
N ILE A 626 13.47 22.31 16.28
CA ILE A 626 12.83 23.43 16.99
C ILE A 626 13.44 23.63 18.38
N ARG A 627 13.74 22.56 19.11
CA ARG A 627 14.39 22.64 20.42
C ARG A 627 15.75 23.32 20.33
N ILE A 628 16.62 22.88 19.41
CA ILE A 628 17.99 23.39 19.27
C ILE A 628 17.92 24.86 18.87
N VAL A 629 17.11 25.19 17.86
CA VAL A 629 16.97 26.56 17.36
C VAL A 629 16.47 27.47 18.48
N PHE A 630 15.34 27.18 19.12
CA PHE A 630 14.80 28.05 20.16
C PHE A 630 15.62 28.04 21.45
N GLY A 631 16.11 26.88 21.88
CA GLY A 631 16.84 26.73 23.13
C GLY A 631 18.13 27.55 23.14
N PHE A 632 19.01 27.34 22.16
CA PHE A 632 20.28 28.06 22.10
C PHE A 632 20.09 29.53 21.71
N MET A 633 19.13 29.84 20.83
CA MET A 633 18.77 31.23 20.52
C MET A 633 18.34 31.99 21.77
N PHE A 634 17.40 31.48 22.56
CA PHE A 634 16.95 32.20 23.76
C PHE A 634 18.06 32.36 24.80
N ILE A 635 18.90 31.35 24.99
CA ILE A 635 20.03 31.43 25.93
C ILE A 635 21.05 32.50 25.47
N ALA A 636 21.38 32.52 24.18
CA ALA A 636 22.31 33.48 23.61
C ALA A 636 21.75 34.92 23.64
N LEU A 637 20.45 35.09 23.38
CA LEU A 637 19.80 36.40 23.38
C LEU A 637 19.60 36.98 24.78
N ILE A 638 19.17 36.18 25.75
CA ILE A 638 18.83 36.69 27.09
C ILE A 638 20.10 36.86 27.95
N TRP A 639 20.98 35.85 28.00
CA TRP A 639 22.14 35.85 28.91
C TRP A 639 23.47 36.15 28.22
N LYS A 640 23.47 36.43 26.91
CA LYS A 640 24.71 36.62 26.14
C LYS A 640 25.68 35.46 26.36
N PHE A 641 25.14 34.24 26.40
CA PHE A 641 25.92 33.02 26.60
C PHE A 641 26.15 32.33 25.26
N ASP A 642 27.41 32.05 24.95
CA ASP A 642 27.81 31.44 23.67
C ASP A 642 28.13 29.96 23.91
N PHE A 643 27.26 29.07 23.44
CA PHE A 643 27.44 27.63 23.60
C PHE A 643 28.50 27.09 22.64
N SER A 644 29.17 26.02 23.04
CA SER A 644 30.26 25.41 22.26
C SER A 644 29.73 24.64 21.03
N PRO A 645 30.12 25.00 19.79
CA PRO A 645 29.73 24.25 18.59
C PRO A 645 30.16 22.78 18.64
N PHE A 646 31.36 22.51 19.15
CA PHE A 646 31.87 21.15 19.32
C PHE A 646 30.97 20.29 20.22
N MET A 647 30.34 20.86 21.25
CA MET A 647 29.43 20.11 22.11
C MET A 647 28.13 19.74 21.41
N VAL A 648 27.63 20.60 20.52
CA VAL A 648 26.48 20.28 19.66
C VAL A 648 26.83 19.20 18.64
N LEU A 649 28.06 19.22 18.11
CA LEU A 649 28.56 18.16 17.24
C LEU A 649 28.55 16.80 17.97
N ILE A 650 29.00 16.74 19.23
CA ILE A 650 28.94 15.50 20.01
C ILE A 650 27.48 15.05 20.24
N ILE A 651 26.56 15.98 20.52
CA ILE A 651 25.12 15.66 20.63
C ILE A 651 24.61 15.06 19.31
N ALA A 652 24.96 15.65 18.17
CA ALA A 652 24.56 15.17 16.85
C ALA A 652 25.08 13.74 16.59
N ILE A 653 26.36 13.46 16.86
CA ILE A 653 26.96 12.12 16.71
C ILE A 653 26.24 11.09 17.58
N LEU A 654 26.04 11.40 18.87
CA LEU A 654 25.36 10.48 19.80
C LEU A 654 23.90 10.26 19.38
N ASN A 655 23.23 11.30 18.89
CA ASN A 655 21.87 11.20 18.40
C ASN A 655 21.81 10.29 17.17
N ASP A 656 22.58 10.59 16.13
CA ASP A 656 22.60 9.84 14.86
C ASP A 656 22.94 8.36 15.07
N GLY A 657 23.90 8.06 15.95
CA GLY A 657 24.25 6.68 16.31
C GLY A 657 23.09 5.92 16.97
N THR A 658 22.27 6.58 17.79
CA THR A 658 21.12 5.93 18.45
C THR A 658 19.87 5.86 17.57
N ILE A 659 19.67 6.83 16.67
CA ILE A 659 18.48 6.95 15.82
C ILE A 659 18.29 5.70 14.93
N MET A 660 19.36 5.06 14.48
CA MET A 660 19.27 3.86 13.63
C MET A 660 18.47 2.73 14.29
N THR A 661 18.39 2.69 15.63
CA THR A 661 17.59 1.69 16.35
C THR A 661 16.07 1.88 16.19
N ILE A 662 15.61 3.07 15.79
CA ILE A 662 14.19 3.37 15.53
C ILE A 662 13.66 2.54 14.36
N SER A 663 14.48 2.29 13.34
CA SER A 663 14.10 1.45 12.18
C SER A 663 13.71 0.03 12.60
N LYS A 664 14.34 -0.48 13.68
CA LYS A 664 14.16 -1.84 14.23
C LYS A 664 13.18 -1.89 15.40
N ASP A 665 12.57 -0.76 15.77
CA ASP A 665 11.71 -0.65 16.94
C ASP A 665 10.37 -1.41 16.80
N ARG A 666 9.73 -1.70 17.93
CA ARG A 666 8.41 -2.35 18.02
C ARG A 666 7.34 -1.30 18.31
N VAL A 667 6.70 -0.82 17.25
CA VAL A 667 5.59 0.16 17.32
C VAL A 667 4.27 -0.53 16.95
N LYS A 668 3.18 -0.16 17.64
CA LYS A 668 1.83 -0.66 17.34
C LYS A 668 1.29 -0.04 16.04
N PRO A 669 0.69 -0.83 15.13
CA PRO A 669 0.10 -0.30 13.92
C PRO A 669 -1.11 0.60 14.24
N SER A 670 -1.40 1.54 13.34
CA SER A 670 -2.64 2.32 13.43
C SER A 670 -3.84 1.43 13.08
N PRO A 671 -4.94 1.46 13.87
CA PRO A 671 -6.13 0.68 13.56
C PRO A 671 -6.86 1.23 12.34
N MET A 672 -6.82 2.55 12.11
CA MET A 672 -7.38 3.19 10.93
C MET A 672 -6.29 3.47 9.89
N PRO A 673 -6.66 3.59 8.59
CA PRO A 673 -5.75 4.05 7.55
C PRO A 673 -5.09 5.38 7.95
N ASP A 674 -3.77 5.48 7.75
CA ASP A 674 -3.00 6.68 8.10
C ASP A 674 -2.27 7.19 6.87
N SER A 675 -2.17 8.50 6.74
CA SER A 675 -1.54 9.19 5.62
C SER A 675 -0.67 10.35 6.13
N TRP A 676 0.19 10.90 5.27
CA TRP A 676 1.09 12.00 5.64
C TRP A 676 0.34 13.31 5.92
N LYS A 677 -0.14 13.46 7.16
CA LYS A 677 -0.69 14.71 7.68
C LYS A 677 0.43 15.62 8.15
N LEU A 678 1.17 16.22 7.21
CA LEU A 678 2.34 17.07 7.51
C LEU A 678 2.03 18.17 8.53
N LYS A 679 0.86 18.80 8.45
CA LYS A 679 0.44 19.83 9.41
C LYS A 679 0.35 19.29 10.85
N GLU A 680 -0.18 18.09 11.03
CA GLU A 680 -0.29 17.43 12.34
C GLU A 680 1.09 17.09 12.90
N ILE A 681 1.98 16.60 12.04
CA ILE A 681 3.36 16.24 12.36
C ILE A 681 4.14 17.49 12.79
N PHE A 682 4.10 18.56 12.00
CA PHE A 682 4.77 19.82 12.31
C PHE A 682 4.23 20.47 13.57
N ALA A 683 2.91 20.53 13.76
CA ALA A 683 2.31 21.09 14.97
C ALA A 683 2.74 20.31 16.22
N THR A 684 2.74 18.98 16.16
CA THR A 684 3.20 18.13 17.28
C THR A 684 4.68 18.35 17.56
N GLY A 685 5.52 18.38 16.51
CA GLY A 685 6.96 18.59 16.64
C GLY A 685 7.30 19.95 17.24
N VAL A 686 6.66 21.03 16.76
CA VAL A 686 6.88 22.40 17.25
C VAL A 686 6.49 22.55 18.72
N VAL A 687 5.34 22.03 19.14
CA VAL A 687 4.90 22.10 20.54
C VAL A 687 5.86 21.36 21.48
N LEU A 688 6.22 20.12 21.14
CA LEU A 688 7.16 19.34 21.95
C LEU A 688 8.54 20.02 21.97
N GLY A 689 9.02 20.50 20.82
CA GLY A 689 10.32 21.17 20.71
C GLY A 689 10.38 22.48 21.50
N SER A 690 9.30 23.28 21.46
CA SER A 690 9.22 24.56 22.17
C SER A 690 9.14 24.36 23.69
N TYR A 691 8.40 23.36 24.16
CA TYR A 691 8.42 22.98 25.57
C TYR A 691 9.82 22.56 26.04
N LEU A 692 10.51 21.73 25.24
CA LEU A 692 11.87 21.32 25.56
C LEU A 692 12.87 22.47 25.55
N ALA A 693 12.74 23.41 24.61
CA ALA A 693 13.53 24.64 24.60
C ALA A 693 13.26 25.47 25.87
N LEU A 694 12.00 25.65 26.25
CA LEU A 694 11.62 26.38 27.45
C LEU A 694 12.21 25.73 28.72
N MET A 695 12.14 24.41 28.85
CA MET A 695 12.76 23.72 29.99
C MET A 695 14.28 23.83 29.99
N THR A 696 14.91 23.87 28.82
CA THR A 696 16.35 24.12 28.69
C THR A 696 16.71 25.54 29.18
N VAL A 697 15.88 26.54 28.82
CA VAL A 697 16.03 27.94 29.27
C VAL A 697 15.80 28.08 30.78
N ILE A 698 14.76 27.43 31.33
CA ILE A 698 14.48 27.44 32.77
C ILE A 698 15.62 26.78 33.55
N PHE A 699 16.14 25.65 33.06
CA PHE A 699 17.30 24.99 33.65
C PHE A 699 18.51 25.92 33.68
N PHE A 700 18.80 26.59 32.56
CA PHE A 700 19.92 27.52 32.45
C PHE A 700 19.77 28.71 33.42
N TRP A 701 18.58 29.32 33.48
CA TRP A 701 18.27 30.39 34.43
C TRP A 701 18.45 29.93 35.88
N ALA A 702 17.93 28.74 36.23
CA ALA A 702 18.04 28.20 37.57
C ALA A 702 19.49 27.86 37.97
N ALA A 703 20.35 27.50 37.02
CA ALA A 703 21.76 27.20 37.26
C ALA A 703 22.64 28.47 37.31
N ARG A 704 22.32 29.52 36.54
CA ARG A 704 23.11 30.76 36.43
C ARG A 704 22.69 31.84 37.42
N ASP A 705 21.40 32.13 37.51
CA ASP A 705 20.87 33.29 38.23
C ASP A 705 20.24 32.93 39.58
N SER A 706 19.73 31.70 39.75
CA SER A 706 19.11 31.24 41.00
C SER A 706 20.07 30.45 41.91
N GLU A 707 19.78 30.39 43.21
CA GLU A 707 20.45 29.51 44.20
C GLU A 707 19.69 28.20 44.40
N PHE A 708 18.61 27.99 43.65
CA PHE A 708 17.69 26.87 43.82
C PHE A 708 18.40 25.51 43.89
N PHE A 709 19.38 25.26 43.02
CA PHE A 709 20.10 23.98 43.00
C PHE A 709 21.12 23.85 44.12
N THR A 710 21.81 24.94 44.47
CA THR A 710 22.82 24.95 45.53
C THR A 710 22.18 24.85 46.92
N GLU A 711 21.03 25.49 47.14
CA GLU A 711 20.29 25.46 48.42
C GLU A 711 19.58 24.13 48.66
N ASN A 712 18.89 23.57 47.66
CA ASN A 712 18.09 22.35 47.87
C ASN A 712 18.92 21.06 47.78
N PHE A 713 19.91 21.00 46.88
CA PHE A 713 20.67 19.77 46.60
C PHE A 713 22.11 19.81 47.13
N HIS A 714 22.52 20.88 47.81
CA HIS A 714 23.84 21.03 48.45
C HIS A 714 25.04 20.81 47.50
N VAL A 715 24.87 21.15 46.22
CA VAL A 715 25.92 21.05 45.20
C VAL A 715 26.76 22.33 45.15
N HIS A 716 28.00 22.27 44.64
CA HIS A 716 28.86 23.45 44.53
C HIS A 716 28.32 24.45 43.49
N SER A 717 28.53 25.75 43.70
CA SER A 717 27.99 26.78 42.80
C SER A 717 28.77 26.85 41.48
N ILE A 718 28.06 26.68 40.36
CA ILE A 718 28.60 26.76 38.99
C ILE A 718 28.30 28.10 38.31
N ARG A 719 27.68 29.04 39.02
CA ARG A 719 27.15 30.29 38.45
C ARG A 719 28.19 31.03 37.60
N ASN A 720 29.38 31.26 38.14
CA ASN A 720 30.42 32.08 37.50
C ASN A 720 31.31 31.31 36.53
N ASN A 721 31.14 29.99 36.40
CA ASN A 721 32.00 29.16 35.58
C ASN A 721 31.29 28.75 34.29
N ILE A 722 31.61 29.44 33.19
CA ILE A 722 30.99 29.27 31.88
C ILE A 722 31.23 27.85 31.33
N ASP A 723 32.40 27.26 31.59
CA ASP A 723 32.77 25.94 31.06
C ASP A 723 32.05 24.80 31.79
N GLU A 724 31.86 24.94 33.11
CA GLU A 724 31.02 24.01 33.91
C GLU A 724 29.53 24.16 33.56
N LEU A 725 29.06 25.39 33.31
CA LEU A 725 27.69 25.62 32.86
C LEU A 725 27.43 25.02 31.45
N THR A 726 28.44 25.05 30.58
CA THR A 726 28.40 24.40 29.25
C THR A 726 28.27 22.89 29.39
N ALA A 727 29.03 22.25 30.28
CA ALA A 727 28.91 20.82 30.58
C ALA A 727 27.52 20.44 31.14
N ALA A 728 26.99 21.25 32.05
CA ALA A 728 25.66 21.02 32.63
C ALA A 728 24.55 21.12 31.58
N LEU A 729 24.61 22.15 30.72
CA LEU A 729 23.65 22.34 29.64
C LEU A 729 23.76 21.25 28.57
N TYR A 730 24.98 20.84 28.20
CA TYR A 730 25.24 19.72 27.30
C TYR A 730 24.55 18.44 27.77
N LEU A 731 24.75 18.08 29.05
CA LEU A 731 24.16 16.86 29.62
C LEU A 731 22.63 16.92 29.62
N GLN A 732 22.06 18.04 30.06
CA GLN A 732 20.61 18.24 30.09
C GLN A 732 19.99 18.12 28.68
N VAL A 733 20.62 18.74 27.68
CA VAL A 733 20.16 18.68 26.29
C VAL A 733 20.28 17.27 25.73
N SER A 734 21.39 16.57 25.99
CA SER A 734 21.61 15.21 25.53
C SER A 734 20.56 14.22 26.08
N ILE A 735 20.33 14.23 27.40
CA ILE A 735 19.37 13.30 28.06
C ILE A 735 17.98 13.49 27.48
N VAL A 736 17.50 14.73 27.47
CA VAL A 736 16.11 15.00 27.13
C VAL A 736 15.87 14.86 25.62
N SER A 737 16.87 15.14 24.78
CA SER A 737 16.77 14.92 23.33
C SER A 737 16.61 13.43 23.02
N GLN A 738 17.37 12.53 23.65
CA GLN A 738 17.15 11.09 23.42
C GLN A 738 15.90 10.58 24.12
N ALA A 739 15.55 11.11 25.30
CA ALA A 739 14.33 10.71 26.01
C ALA A 739 13.07 10.99 25.16
N LEU A 740 13.09 12.06 24.37
CA LEU A 740 12.00 12.41 23.44
C LEU A 740 11.62 11.26 22.49
N ILE A 741 12.58 10.40 22.10
CA ILE A 741 12.30 9.23 21.25
C ILE A 741 11.22 8.34 21.89
N PHE A 742 11.23 8.17 23.21
CA PHE A 742 10.25 7.35 23.93
C PHE A 742 8.85 7.99 23.98
N VAL A 743 8.77 9.33 23.90
CA VAL A 743 7.50 10.06 23.83
C VAL A 743 6.92 10.00 22.42
N THR A 744 7.75 10.24 21.40
CA THR A 744 7.30 10.29 20.01
C THR A 744 6.93 8.92 19.46
N ARG A 745 7.62 7.84 19.89
CA ARG A 745 7.25 6.46 19.52
C ARG A 745 5.88 6.04 20.04
N SER A 746 5.47 6.59 21.19
CA SER A 746 4.37 6.04 21.97
C SER A 746 3.06 6.71 21.62
N ARG A 747 2.02 5.90 21.43
CA ARG A 747 0.67 6.45 21.24
C ARG A 747 0.01 6.76 22.57
N SER A 748 0.15 5.86 23.53
CA SER A 748 -0.22 6.05 24.94
C SER A 748 0.94 6.66 25.73
N TRP A 749 0.97 6.45 27.04
CA TRP A 749 2.08 6.87 27.90
C TRP A 749 3.35 6.12 27.51
N SER A 750 4.46 6.86 27.46
CA SER A 750 5.78 6.34 27.13
C SER A 750 6.20 5.17 28.03
N PHE A 751 5.86 5.21 29.32
CA PHE A 751 6.18 4.15 30.29
C PHE A 751 5.39 2.85 30.09
N ILE A 752 4.20 2.92 29.50
CA ILE A 752 3.33 1.74 29.29
C ILE A 752 3.78 0.97 28.04
N GLU A 753 4.16 1.69 27.00
CA GLU A 753 4.60 1.10 25.73
C GLU A 753 6.07 0.70 25.79
N ARG A 754 6.32 -0.56 26.14
CA ARG A 754 7.66 -1.12 26.30
C ARG A 754 8.54 -0.88 25.06
N PRO A 755 9.74 -0.31 25.23
CA PRO A 755 10.65 -0.12 24.12
C PRO A 755 11.32 -1.40 23.63
N GLY A 756 11.77 -1.39 22.37
CA GLY A 756 12.63 -2.45 21.86
C GLY A 756 13.97 -2.47 22.61
N LEU A 757 14.52 -3.67 22.83
CA LEU A 757 15.77 -3.85 23.57
C LEU A 757 16.94 -3.06 22.96
N MET A 758 17.02 -3.01 21.62
CA MET A 758 18.05 -2.25 20.91
C MET A 758 17.96 -0.74 21.18
N LEU A 759 16.74 -0.19 21.22
CA LEU A 759 16.56 1.24 21.50
C LEU A 759 16.93 1.56 22.95
N LEU A 760 16.53 0.71 23.89
CA LEU A 760 16.87 0.89 25.30
C LEU A 760 18.39 0.79 25.53
N SER A 761 19.07 -0.19 24.94
CA SER A 761 20.52 -0.31 25.04
C SER A 761 21.24 0.88 24.41
N ALA A 762 20.77 1.38 23.26
CA ALA A 762 21.34 2.54 22.60
C ALA A 762 21.20 3.81 23.44
N PHE A 763 20.03 4.02 24.04
CA PHE A 763 19.80 5.12 24.99
C PHE A 763 20.76 5.02 26.19
N LEU A 764 20.84 3.86 26.85
CA LEU A 764 21.69 3.70 28.02
C LEU A 764 23.18 3.92 27.71
N VAL A 765 23.67 3.39 26.58
CA VAL A 765 25.07 3.56 26.15
C VAL A 765 25.36 5.03 25.83
N ALA A 766 24.51 5.67 25.03
CA ALA A 766 24.76 7.06 24.64
C ALA A 766 24.64 8.03 25.82
N GLN A 767 23.70 7.78 26.74
CA GLN A 767 23.57 8.59 27.95
C GLN A 767 24.68 8.34 28.97
N LEU A 768 25.20 7.10 29.05
CA LEU A 768 26.40 6.82 29.84
C LEU A 768 27.59 7.62 29.28
N VAL A 769 27.81 7.60 27.97
CA VAL A 769 28.87 8.38 27.31
C VAL A 769 28.68 9.89 27.55
N ALA A 770 27.47 10.41 27.36
CA ALA A 770 27.18 11.83 27.61
C ALA A 770 27.43 12.23 29.08
N THR A 771 27.03 11.37 30.03
CA THR A 771 27.27 11.61 31.46
C THR A 771 28.76 11.60 31.79
N LEU A 772 29.52 10.66 31.23
CA LEU A 772 30.98 10.60 31.43
C LEU A 772 31.69 11.83 30.86
N ILE A 773 31.27 12.31 29.67
CA ILE A 773 31.81 13.54 29.08
C ILE A 773 31.51 14.73 29.99
N ALA A 774 30.27 14.90 30.45
CA ALA A 774 29.89 16.02 31.32
C ALA A 774 30.61 16.01 32.68
N VAL A 775 30.89 14.83 33.23
CA VAL A 775 31.51 14.69 34.56
C VAL A 775 33.03 14.85 34.50
N TYR A 776 33.70 14.30 33.47
CA TYR A 776 35.15 14.15 33.44
C TYR A 776 35.87 14.99 32.38
N ALA A 777 35.20 15.49 31.36
CA ALA A 777 35.87 16.19 30.27
C ALA A 777 36.37 17.58 30.71
N ASN A 778 37.67 17.79 30.63
CA ASN A 778 38.32 19.09 30.79
C ASN A 778 39.03 19.44 29.48
N TRP A 779 38.30 20.01 28.53
CA TRP A 779 38.82 20.34 27.21
C TRP A 779 38.70 21.84 26.97
N GLU A 780 39.84 22.54 27.02
CA GLU A 780 39.89 23.99 26.77
C GLU A 780 39.42 24.35 25.36
N PHE A 781 39.74 23.54 24.35
CA PHE A 781 39.32 23.79 22.97
C PHE A 781 37.80 23.73 22.79
N ALA A 782 37.11 22.90 23.59
CA ALA A 782 35.68 22.69 23.52
C ALA A 782 34.88 23.51 24.56
N ARG A 783 35.55 24.38 25.32
CA ARG A 783 34.94 25.21 26.40
C ARG A 783 34.11 24.37 27.38
N ILE A 784 34.68 23.26 27.84
CA ILE A 784 34.03 22.36 28.79
C ILE A 784 34.96 22.01 29.95
N LYS A 785 34.38 22.00 31.15
CA LYS A 785 35.03 21.55 32.37
C LYS A 785 34.08 20.62 33.14
N GLY A 786 34.63 19.54 33.67
CA GLY A 786 33.87 18.49 34.35
C GLY A 786 33.16 18.99 35.61
N ILE A 787 31.85 18.73 35.71
CA ILE A 787 30.97 19.25 36.78
C ILE A 787 30.83 18.29 37.98
N GLY A 788 31.37 17.08 37.89
CA GLY A 788 31.24 16.06 38.93
C GLY A 788 29.89 15.33 38.96
N TRP A 789 29.86 14.19 39.66
CA TRP A 789 28.68 13.30 39.72
C TRP A 789 27.48 13.89 40.47
N GLY A 790 27.70 14.76 41.46
CA GLY A 790 26.63 15.42 42.21
C GLY A 790 25.72 16.24 41.30
N TRP A 791 26.32 17.12 40.48
CA TRP A 791 25.59 17.89 39.47
C TRP A 791 24.98 17.01 38.38
N ALA A 792 25.69 15.99 37.91
CA ALA A 792 25.13 15.05 36.94
C ALA A 792 23.85 14.37 37.46
N GLY A 793 23.82 13.95 38.73
CA GLY A 793 22.62 13.39 39.36
C GLY A 793 21.44 14.36 39.43
N VAL A 794 21.70 15.63 39.76
CA VAL A 794 20.68 16.70 39.77
C VAL A 794 20.14 16.97 38.37
N ILE A 795 21.00 16.97 37.35
CA ILE A 795 20.60 17.14 35.95
C ILE A 795 19.72 15.96 35.51
N TRP A 796 20.10 14.73 35.84
CA TRP A 796 19.28 13.54 35.58
C TRP A 796 17.90 13.65 36.25
N LEU A 797 17.85 14.06 37.53
CA LEU A 797 16.60 14.25 38.24
C LEU A 797 15.72 15.31 37.57
N TYR A 798 16.31 16.47 37.22
CA TYR A 798 15.61 17.53 36.49
C TYR A 798 15.05 17.00 35.16
N SER A 799 15.86 16.30 34.37
CA SER A 799 15.46 15.72 33.09
C SER A 799 14.32 14.70 33.23
N ILE A 800 14.32 13.87 34.28
CA ILE A 800 13.25 12.89 34.53
C ILE A 800 11.94 13.59 34.94
N VAL A 801 12.01 14.61 35.81
CA VAL A 801 10.81 15.34 36.27
C VAL A 801 10.13 16.04 35.10
N PHE A 802 10.89 16.75 34.26
CA PHE A 802 10.37 17.49 33.11
C PHE A 802 10.12 16.61 31.87
N TYR A 803 10.44 15.32 31.95
CA TYR A 803 10.05 14.35 30.93
C TYR A 803 8.57 13.98 31.02
N ILE A 804 8.01 13.83 32.23
CA ILE A 804 6.63 13.35 32.44
C ILE A 804 5.57 14.23 31.72
N PRO A 805 5.63 15.57 31.76
CA PRO A 805 4.64 16.41 31.09
C PRO A 805 4.64 16.32 29.56
N LEU A 806 5.70 15.79 28.93
CA LEU A 806 5.75 15.60 27.48
C LEU A 806 4.63 14.68 26.96
N ASP A 807 4.32 13.63 27.71
CA ASP A 807 3.20 12.73 27.35
C ASP A 807 1.86 13.45 27.44
N VAL A 808 1.67 14.32 28.44
CA VAL A 808 0.45 15.13 28.59
C VAL A 808 0.32 16.11 27.43
N LEU A 809 1.39 16.82 27.07
CA LEU A 809 1.42 17.72 25.91
C LEU A 809 1.11 16.99 24.62
N LYS A 810 1.69 15.79 24.42
CA LYS A 810 1.40 14.91 23.29
C LYS A 810 -0.09 14.54 23.20
N PHE A 811 -0.75 14.26 24.33
CA PHE A 811 -2.19 13.99 24.32
C PHE A 811 -3.01 15.23 24.01
N MET A 812 -2.67 16.38 24.59
CA MET A 812 -3.38 17.64 24.35
C MET A 812 -3.31 18.06 22.88
N ILE A 813 -2.13 18.00 22.26
CA ILE A 813 -1.96 18.40 20.86
C ILE A 813 -2.71 17.46 19.91
N ARG A 814 -2.65 16.15 20.13
CA ARG A 814 -3.41 15.19 19.32
C ARG A 814 -4.91 15.38 19.50
N TYR A 815 -5.38 15.65 20.73
CA TYR A 815 -6.78 15.93 20.99
C TYR A 815 -7.25 17.20 20.28
N ALA A 816 -6.46 18.29 20.35
CA ALA A 816 -6.74 19.54 19.67
C ALA A 816 -6.77 19.37 18.13
N LEU A 817 -5.81 18.64 17.57
CA LEU A 817 -5.71 18.38 16.13
C LEU A 817 -6.78 17.40 15.61
N SER A 818 -7.38 16.58 16.49
CA SER A 818 -8.44 15.64 16.11
C SER A 818 -9.78 16.30 15.76
N GLY A 819 -9.92 17.62 15.93
CA GLY A 819 -11.17 18.36 15.67
C GLY A 819 -12.26 18.13 16.72
N LYS A 820 -12.22 17.03 17.48
CA LYS A 820 -13.17 16.70 18.55
C LYS A 820 -13.32 17.79 19.61
N ALA A 821 -12.24 18.53 19.89
CA ALA A 821 -12.28 19.68 20.79
C ALA A 821 -13.15 20.83 20.24
N TRP A 822 -13.03 21.11 18.94
CA TRP A 822 -13.83 22.12 18.25
C TRP A 822 -15.28 21.67 18.08
N ASP A 823 -15.52 20.40 17.73
CA ASP A 823 -16.86 19.84 17.60
C ASP A 823 -17.62 19.85 18.94
N HIS A 824 -16.97 19.49 20.06
CA HIS A 824 -17.58 19.60 21.38
C HIS A 824 -17.83 21.05 21.81
N MET A 825 -16.95 21.99 21.44
CA MET A 825 -17.13 23.40 21.77
C MET A 825 -18.25 24.06 20.94
N LEU A 826 -18.35 23.70 19.65
CA LEU A 826 -19.44 24.09 18.76
C LEU A 826 -20.76 23.47 19.21
N GLN A 827 -20.78 22.18 19.57
CA GLN A 827 -21.95 21.50 20.11
C GLN A 827 -22.41 22.10 21.45
N ASN A 828 -21.48 22.47 22.34
CA ASN A 828 -21.84 23.16 23.58
C ASN A 828 -22.39 24.56 23.31
N LYS A 829 -21.84 25.32 22.35
CA LYS A 829 -22.38 26.62 21.95
C LYS A 829 -23.77 26.51 21.32
N THR A 830 -24.01 25.51 20.48
CA THR A 830 -25.34 25.27 19.87
C THR A 830 -26.35 24.68 20.86
N ALA A 831 -25.91 23.90 21.86
CA ALA A 831 -26.75 23.43 22.95
C ALA A 831 -27.17 24.56 23.92
N PHE A 832 -26.35 25.60 24.07
CA PHE A 832 -26.70 26.77 24.88
C PHE A 832 -27.66 27.73 24.15
N THR A 833 -27.65 27.78 22.81
CA THR A 833 -28.57 28.64 22.04
C THR A 833 -29.90 27.97 21.69
N SER A 834 -30.01 26.64 21.72
CA SER A 834 -31.24 25.90 21.40
C SER A 834 -32.15 25.57 22.60
N LYS A 835 -31.71 25.84 23.84
CA LYS A 835 -32.56 25.69 25.04
C LYS A 835 -33.55 26.86 25.19
N LYS A 836 -34.57 26.90 24.34
CA LYS A 836 -35.75 27.79 24.55
C LYS A 836 -36.97 27.07 25.15
N ASP A 837 -37.00 25.73 25.16
CA ASP A 837 -38.11 24.97 25.74
C ASP A 837 -37.62 23.89 26.73
N TYR A 838 -37.61 24.23 28.02
CA TYR A 838 -37.40 23.24 29.08
C TYR A 838 -38.62 22.32 29.20
N GLY A 839 -38.41 21.01 29.17
CA GLY A 839 -39.35 20.01 29.69
C GLY A 839 -40.47 19.54 28.75
N ARG A 840 -40.41 19.80 27.44
CA ARG A 840 -41.37 19.24 26.47
C ARG A 840 -41.09 17.76 26.17
N GLY A 841 -39.82 17.40 25.99
CA GLY A 841 -39.40 16.02 25.70
C GLY A 841 -39.63 15.04 26.86
N GLU A 842 -39.48 15.50 28.11
CA GLU A 842 -39.80 14.68 29.30
C GLU A 842 -41.31 14.43 29.44
N ARG A 843 -42.16 15.41 29.09
CA ARG A 843 -43.61 15.25 29.08
C ARG A 843 -44.08 14.31 27.97
N GLU A 844 -43.49 14.40 26.78
CA GLU A 844 -43.78 13.49 25.67
C GLU A 844 -43.31 12.05 25.98
N ALA A 845 -42.16 11.89 26.64
CA ALA A 845 -41.68 10.59 27.09
C ALA A 845 -42.58 9.99 28.18
N GLN A 846 -43.02 10.78 29.17
CA GLN A 846 -43.98 10.34 30.19
C GLN A 846 -45.35 9.98 29.59
N TRP A 847 -45.82 10.76 28.59
CA TRP A 847 -47.08 10.49 27.89
C TRP A 847 -47.02 9.18 27.08
N ALA A 848 -45.90 8.94 26.37
CA ALA A 848 -45.67 7.69 25.64
C ALA A 848 -45.55 6.47 26.57
N LEU A 849 -44.98 6.65 27.76
CA LEU A 849 -44.87 5.60 28.78
C LEU A 849 -46.23 5.27 29.40
N ALA A 850 -47.07 6.27 29.67
CA ALA A 850 -48.43 6.11 30.15
C ALA A 850 -49.36 5.44 29.10
N GLN A 851 -49.18 5.75 27.81
CA GLN A 851 -49.91 5.08 26.72
C GLN A 851 -49.54 3.61 26.57
N ARG A 852 -48.26 3.24 26.76
CA ARG A 852 -47.82 1.84 26.70
C ARG A 852 -48.41 0.98 27.81
N THR A 853 -48.55 1.52 29.02
CA THR A 853 -49.19 0.82 30.15
C THR A 853 -50.70 0.66 29.96
N LEU A 854 -51.36 1.58 29.26
CA LEU A 854 -52.81 1.52 29.00
C LEU A 854 -53.20 0.43 27.98
N HIS A 855 -52.26 0.02 27.12
CA HIS A 855 -52.43 -1.02 26.10
C HIS A 855 -51.89 -2.41 26.51
N GLY A 856 -51.61 -2.63 27.79
CA GLY A 856 -51.28 -3.96 28.31
C GLY A 856 -49.90 -4.52 27.88
N LEU A 857 -49.00 -3.68 27.36
CA LEU A 857 -47.64 -4.09 27.03
C LEU A 857 -46.72 -3.92 28.25
N GLN A 858 -46.14 -5.03 28.73
CA GLN A 858 -45.17 -5.00 29.83
C GLN A 858 -43.85 -4.34 29.39
N PRO A 859 -43.20 -3.56 30.27
CA PRO A 859 -41.85 -3.06 30.03
C PRO A 859 -40.83 -4.21 30.11
N PRO A 860 -39.71 -4.15 29.36
CA PRO A 860 -38.70 -5.21 29.38
C PRO A 860 -38.04 -5.29 30.77
N GLU A 861 -38.05 -6.48 31.36
CA GLU A 861 -37.38 -6.77 32.62
C GLU A 861 -35.86 -6.62 32.50
N SER A 862 -35.26 -5.99 33.51
CA SER A 862 -33.82 -5.82 33.66
C SER A 862 -33.25 -6.95 34.52
N SER A 863 -32.91 -8.08 33.91
CA SER A 863 -32.14 -9.13 34.58
C SER A 863 -30.64 -8.87 34.45
N SER A 864 -30.05 -8.50 35.58
CA SER A 864 -28.63 -8.37 35.85
C SER A 864 -27.89 -9.70 35.65
N LEU A 865 -26.83 -9.71 34.81
CA LEU A 865 -25.56 -10.43 34.96
C LEU A 865 -24.72 -10.30 33.68
N PHE A 866 -23.42 -10.04 33.87
CA PHE A 866 -22.34 -9.73 32.91
C PHE A 866 -22.12 -8.25 32.56
N ASN A 867 -20.91 -7.81 32.90
CA ASN A 867 -20.48 -6.44 33.15
C ASN A 867 -19.58 -5.93 32.01
N ASP A 868 -20.14 -5.69 30.82
CA ASP A 868 -19.38 -5.25 29.64
C ASP A 868 -20.15 -4.31 28.68
N LYS A 869 -21.07 -3.48 29.20
CA LYS A 869 -22.05 -2.72 28.39
C LYS A 869 -21.98 -1.18 28.50
N ASN A 870 -20.81 -0.58 28.70
CA ASN A 870 -20.70 0.89 28.64
C ASN A 870 -20.47 1.47 27.22
N ASN A 871 -20.19 0.65 26.20
CA ASN A 871 -20.04 1.12 24.81
C ASN A 871 -21.35 1.09 23.99
N ASN A 872 -22.23 0.10 24.18
CA ASN A 872 -23.44 -0.04 23.36
C ASN A 872 -24.46 1.09 23.56
N TYR A 873 -24.52 1.71 24.74
CA TYR A 873 -25.46 2.80 25.00
C TYR A 873 -25.08 4.10 24.26
N ARG A 874 -23.78 4.34 24.05
CA ARG A 874 -23.29 5.49 23.29
C ARG A 874 -23.55 5.32 21.80
N GLU A 875 -23.32 4.13 21.25
CA GLU A 875 -23.56 3.84 19.82
C GLU A 875 -25.05 3.89 19.45
N LEU A 876 -25.93 3.35 20.31
CA LEU A 876 -27.39 3.45 20.09
C LEU A 876 -27.89 4.89 20.20
N SER A 877 -27.30 5.69 21.09
CA SER A 877 -27.62 7.12 21.21
C SER A 877 -27.16 7.92 19.98
N GLU A 878 -25.97 7.64 19.44
CA GLU A 878 -25.45 8.30 18.24
C GLU A 878 -26.26 7.93 16.99
N LEU A 879 -26.67 6.66 16.83
CA LEU A 879 -27.56 6.23 15.75
C LEU A 879 -28.93 6.90 15.82
N ALA A 880 -29.52 7.00 17.02
CA ALA A 880 -30.78 7.69 17.22
C ALA A 880 -30.67 9.20 16.95
N GLU A 881 -29.56 9.83 17.35
CA GLU A 881 -29.32 11.25 17.12
C GLU A 881 -29.07 11.56 15.63
N GLN A 882 -28.36 10.68 14.91
CA GLN A 882 -28.17 10.79 13.46
C GLN A 882 -29.49 10.59 12.70
N ALA A 883 -30.33 9.64 13.13
CA ALA A 883 -31.67 9.44 12.55
C ALA A 883 -32.56 10.67 12.77
N LYS A 884 -32.53 11.27 13.97
CA LYS A 884 -33.25 12.51 14.28
C LYS A 884 -32.77 13.68 13.41
N ARG A 885 -31.46 13.86 13.25
CA ARG A 885 -30.89 14.90 12.37
C ARG A 885 -31.32 14.72 10.91
N ARG A 886 -31.37 13.48 10.40
CA ARG A 886 -31.85 13.20 9.03
C ARG A 886 -33.34 13.54 8.87
N ALA A 887 -34.17 13.21 9.86
CA ALA A 887 -35.59 13.54 9.85
C ALA A 887 -35.83 15.06 9.93
N GLU A 888 -35.02 15.78 10.72
CA GLU A 888 -35.16 17.23 10.90
C GLU A 888 -34.66 18.02 9.67
N VAL A 889 -33.60 17.55 9.00
CA VAL A 889 -33.15 18.09 7.70
C VAL A 889 -34.20 17.83 6.61
N ALA A 890 -34.83 16.65 6.58
CA ALA A 890 -35.93 16.37 5.65
C ALA A 890 -37.12 17.30 5.89
N ARG A 891 -37.52 17.50 7.15
CA ARG A 891 -38.60 18.41 7.55
C ARG A 891 -38.30 19.88 7.21
N LEU A 892 -37.06 20.34 7.40
CA LEU A 892 -36.65 21.70 7.03
C LEU A 892 -36.66 21.90 5.52
N ARG A 893 -36.34 20.87 4.74
CA ARG A 893 -36.45 20.88 3.27
C ARG A 893 -37.90 21.04 2.80
N GLU A 894 -38.85 20.39 3.45
CA GLU A 894 -40.29 20.53 3.20
C GLU A 894 -40.80 21.95 3.53
N LEU A 895 -40.26 22.59 4.57
CA LEU A 895 -40.72 23.91 5.03
C LEU A 895 -40.11 25.09 4.26
N HIS A 896 -38.86 24.99 3.80
CA HIS A 896 -38.12 26.14 3.24
C HIS A 896 -37.96 26.14 1.72
N THR A 897 -38.34 25.05 1.03
CA THR A 897 -38.28 25.01 -0.43
C THR A 897 -39.69 25.01 -1.02
N LEU A 898 -39.93 25.88 -2.02
CA LEU A 898 -41.23 25.96 -2.71
C LEU A 898 -41.65 24.60 -3.27
N LYS A 899 -40.68 23.83 -3.79
CA LYS A 899 -40.86 22.45 -4.27
C LYS A 899 -41.32 21.50 -3.16
N GLY A 900 -40.68 21.54 -1.99
CA GLY A 900 -41.07 20.70 -0.84
C GLY A 900 -42.46 21.04 -0.31
N HIS A 901 -42.86 22.31 -0.36
CA HIS A 901 -44.21 22.72 0.02
C HIS A 901 -45.27 22.23 -0.98
N VAL A 902 -44.99 22.30 -2.28
CA VAL A 902 -45.88 21.80 -3.34
C VAL A 902 -46.03 20.27 -3.25
N GLU A 903 -44.93 19.53 -3.09
CA GLU A 903 -44.95 18.07 -2.96
C GLU A 903 -45.71 17.60 -1.71
N SER A 904 -45.56 18.31 -0.59
CA SER A 904 -46.30 18.05 0.65
C SER A 904 -47.81 18.24 0.50
N VAL A 905 -48.22 19.35 -0.14
CA VAL A 905 -49.65 19.66 -0.38
C VAL A 905 -50.27 18.69 -1.39
N VAL A 906 -49.52 18.27 -2.41
CA VAL A 906 -49.98 17.30 -3.43
C VAL A 906 -50.16 15.91 -2.80
N LYS A 907 -49.23 15.47 -1.94
CA LYS A 907 -49.36 14.22 -1.15
C LYS A 907 -50.54 14.27 -0.17
N LEU A 908 -50.75 15.39 0.52
CA LEU A 908 -51.88 15.56 1.44
C LEU A 908 -53.24 15.53 0.73
N LYS A 909 -53.29 15.91 -0.55
CA LYS A 909 -54.50 15.88 -1.37
C LYS A 909 -54.67 14.60 -2.20
N GLY A 910 -53.73 13.66 -2.13
CA GLY A 910 -53.81 12.37 -2.83
C GLY A 910 -53.78 12.48 -4.36
N LEU A 911 -53.17 13.53 -4.91
CA LEU A 911 -53.06 13.74 -6.35
C LEU A 911 -51.78 13.10 -6.91
N ASP A 912 -51.86 12.53 -8.11
CA ASP A 912 -50.76 11.81 -8.75
C ASP A 912 -49.77 12.78 -9.41
N ILE A 913 -48.50 12.71 -9.00
CA ILE A 913 -47.45 13.71 -9.29
C ILE A 913 -47.06 13.75 -10.78
N ASP A 914 -47.31 12.67 -11.52
CA ASP A 914 -46.85 12.50 -12.90
C ASP A 914 -47.68 13.27 -13.95
N THR A 915 -48.81 13.88 -13.56
CA THR A 915 -49.70 14.61 -14.49
C THR A 915 -49.39 16.10 -14.65
N ILE A 916 -48.47 16.66 -13.86
CA ILE A 916 -48.14 18.10 -13.92
C ILE A 916 -46.93 18.31 -14.85
N GLN A 917 -47.20 18.68 -16.11
CA GLN A 917 -46.18 19.10 -17.07
C GLN A 917 -45.36 20.29 -16.52
N GLN A 918 -44.06 20.05 -16.34
CA GLN A 918 -43.10 21.06 -15.89
C GLN A 918 -42.73 22.01 -17.03
N HIS A 919 -43.50 23.08 -17.20
CA HIS A 919 -42.96 24.35 -17.68
C HIS A 919 -43.12 25.36 -16.56
N TYR A 920 -42.01 25.71 -15.89
CA TYR A 920 -41.64 27.09 -15.54
C TYR A 920 -40.27 27.07 -14.85
N THR A 921 -39.32 27.73 -15.50
CA THR A 921 -38.04 28.22 -14.99
C THR A 921 -38.25 29.32 -13.95
N VAL A 922 -37.57 29.24 -12.81
CA VAL A 922 -36.62 30.23 -12.25
C VAL A 922 -35.63 29.49 -11.37
#